data_AF-A0A941GRQ4-F1
#
_entry.id   AF-A0A941GRQ4-F1
#
_cell.length_a   1.000
_cell.length_b   1.000
_cell.length_c   1.000
_cell.angle_alpha   90.00
_cell.angle_beta   90.00
_cell.angle_gamma   90.00
#
_symmetry.space_group_name_H-M   'P 1'
#
loop_
_entity.id
_entity.type
_entity.pdbx_description
1 polymer ?
#
loop_
_entity_poly.entity_id
_entity_poly.type
_entity_poly.pdbx_seq_one_letter_code
_entity_poly.pdbx_strand_id
1 'polypeptide(L)'
;MTNEEVLELIEQAAKTKLTELDLSNNQLTSLPPEIGQLTHLSRLNVRDNKLTALPPEISQLTRLDRLYVSNNKLTALPPEIGQLTRLDRLYLSNNKLTELPPEIGNLTRLTQLYSSDNELTALPPEMEKLTGLKLLDLRKNKLPVSKELLEDNLNNPALIIQSCLANKPQEKISLTEAKMLVVGAARAGKTSLLKRLMEDNFNPQENNTKGINIQPWQLEVKQQKIQLNVWDLGAQEFMYAIHQFLFAQQSIYLLVVDAGQGKENNEVEYWLKMITSFSPASPIIIVGNKTDKGLLTIDRSSLFKKYPNIKTFVETSCLNGKGIEELRTFIHREVGALERIRNQIQLPENWLAVKAEIEQMEAGYLEISEYQRLCQDNLISEEKEQRKLSRLLQELGVVLNFSDLGVVKPQWLITGMYKIFNDYSSSEGVVAVKKINQVLDAKEYQGKCLLLMQVISKFELCFQDEEMREDAIFVVPNLLQEEEPNIREGWESWGFQYQYNILPSSILTRFMVRKNQEIEQEKCWRNGVVIVNEGNKALVKAERKGQKIGIWVSGETEAKRRDFLKAIRSEFEAIHESNPGIEAEEKIILSDRPEISINYQHLLSLEMGGEESFIPPGGERSVKIKELLDKIELREHQANIIIEEQEVELATQPNFEQEAVETKANSSKPQISQKNLKLYYLLGLGVGTALLIIWLWKR
;
A
#
# COMPACT_ATOMS: atom_id res chain seq x y z
N MET A 1 -54.75 -27.81 -18.19
CA MET A 1 -55.94 -27.19 -18.78
C MET A 1 -55.70 -27.05 -20.28
N THR A 2 -56.66 -27.42 -21.13
CA THR A 2 -56.59 -27.20 -22.59
C THR A 2 -56.88 -25.73 -22.92
N ASN A 3 -56.52 -25.28 -24.12
CA ASN A 3 -56.83 -23.91 -24.54
C ASN A 3 -58.35 -23.64 -24.62
N GLU A 4 -59.14 -24.67 -24.98
CA GLU A 4 -60.60 -24.60 -25.01
C GLU A 4 -61.18 -24.38 -23.61
N GLU A 5 -60.70 -25.13 -22.61
CA GLU A 5 -61.12 -24.96 -21.20
C GLU A 5 -60.80 -23.55 -20.67
N VAL A 6 -59.65 -22.98 -21.05
CA VAL A 6 -59.29 -21.60 -20.67
C VAL A 6 -60.24 -20.59 -21.31
N LEU A 7 -60.57 -20.76 -22.60
CA LEU A 7 -61.48 -19.87 -23.31
C LEU A 7 -62.88 -19.91 -22.70
N GLU A 8 -63.41 -21.08 -22.39
CA GLU A 8 -64.71 -21.23 -21.72
C GLU A 8 -64.73 -20.56 -20.35
N LEU A 9 -63.66 -20.71 -19.56
CA LEU A 9 -63.51 -20.04 -18.26
C LEU A 9 -63.46 -18.52 -18.40
N ILE A 10 -62.75 -18.00 -19.41
CA ILE A 10 -62.68 -16.56 -19.70
C ILE A 10 -64.06 -16.04 -20.11
N GLU A 11 -64.79 -16.74 -20.98
CA GLU A 11 -66.15 -16.34 -21.35
C GLU A 11 -67.09 -16.30 -20.14
N GLN A 12 -67.00 -17.29 -19.26
CA GLN A 12 -67.81 -17.33 -18.04
C GLN A 12 -67.41 -16.21 -17.07
N ALA A 13 -66.11 -15.94 -16.91
CA ALA A 13 -65.61 -14.84 -16.10
C ALA A 13 -66.06 -13.48 -16.63
N ALA A 14 -66.09 -13.30 -17.96
CA ALA A 14 -66.58 -12.09 -18.61
C ALA A 14 -68.07 -11.87 -18.33
N LYS A 15 -68.90 -12.92 -18.49
CA LYS A 15 -70.35 -12.88 -18.22
C LYS A 15 -70.65 -12.56 -16.75
N THR A 16 -69.84 -13.08 -15.83
CA THR A 16 -70.03 -12.89 -14.38
C THR A 16 -69.36 -11.65 -13.81
N LYS A 17 -68.63 -10.88 -14.64
CA LYS A 17 -67.86 -9.69 -14.23
C LYS A 17 -66.90 -9.98 -13.06
N LEU A 18 -66.23 -11.13 -13.18
CA LEU A 18 -65.27 -11.62 -12.19
C LEU A 18 -64.21 -10.55 -11.88
N THR A 19 -63.87 -10.38 -10.60
CA THR A 19 -62.83 -9.45 -10.16
C THR A 19 -61.49 -10.12 -9.92
N GLU A 20 -61.47 -11.44 -9.66
CA GLU A 20 -60.24 -12.19 -9.38
C GLU A 20 -60.23 -13.51 -10.15
N LEU A 21 -59.23 -13.71 -11.00
CA LEU A 21 -59.08 -14.92 -11.82
C LEU A 21 -57.76 -15.62 -11.49
N ASP A 22 -57.84 -16.90 -11.13
CA ASP A 22 -56.68 -17.76 -10.89
C ASP A 22 -56.62 -18.88 -11.94
N LEU A 23 -55.58 -18.81 -12.77
CA LEU A 23 -55.20 -19.80 -13.77
C LEU A 23 -53.82 -20.41 -13.46
N SER A 24 -53.37 -20.34 -12.20
CA SER A 24 -52.07 -20.87 -11.81
C SER A 24 -51.98 -22.40 -11.88
N ASN A 25 -50.77 -22.94 -12.09
CA ASN A 25 -50.51 -24.38 -12.11
C ASN A 25 -51.28 -25.17 -13.20
N ASN A 26 -51.55 -24.57 -14.35
CA ASN A 26 -52.38 -25.18 -15.42
C ASN A 26 -51.59 -25.66 -16.65
N GLN A 27 -50.26 -25.54 -16.62
CA GLN A 27 -49.35 -25.84 -17.73
C GLN A 27 -49.62 -25.05 -19.02
N LEU A 28 -50.23 -23.88 -18.91
CA LEU A 28 -50.59 -23.02 -20.05
C LEU A 28 -49.33 -22.57 -20.80
N THR A 29 -49.36 -22.65 -22.13
CA THR A 29 -48.25 -22.20 -22.99
C THR A 29 -48.47 -20.77 -23.52
N SER A 30 -49.72 -20.33 -23.58
CA SER A 30 -50.12 -18.97 -23.95
C SER A 30 -51.39 -18.57 -23.19
N LEU A 31 -51.61 -17.26 -23.03
CA LEU A 31 -52.92 -16.71 -22.66
C LEU A 31 -53.62 -16.23 -23.92
N PRO A 32 -54.91 -16.55 -24.12
CA PRO A 32 -55.64 -16.12 -25.30
C PRO A 32 -55.94 -14.60 -25.26
N PRO A 33 -55.99 -13.90 -26.41
CA PRO A 33 -56.33 -12.46 -26.48
C PRO A 33 -57.64 -12.09 -25.79
N GLU A 34 -58.60 -13.03 -25.73
CA GLU A 34 -59.90 -12.90 -25.07
C GLU A 34 -59.79 -12.56 -23.58
N ILE A 35 -58.62 -12.75 -22.95
CA ILE A 35 -58.36 -12.28 -21.59
C ILE A 35 -58.68 -10.78 -21.44
N GLY A 36 -58.48 -9.97 -22.49
CA GLY A 36 -58.77 -8.54 -22.50
C GLY A 36 -60.26 -8.19 -22.30
N GLN A 37 -61.17 -9.15 -22.51
CA GLN A 37 -62.60 -8.96 -22.26
C GLN A 37 -62.94 -8.81 -20.77
N LEU A 38 -62.05 -9.25 -19.87
CA LEU A 38 -62.24 -9.24 -18.41
C LEU A 38 -62.01 -7.85 -17.79
N THR A 39 -62.61 -6.80 -18.35
CA THR A 39 -62.43 -5.39 -17.95
C THR A 39 -62.75 -5.07 -16.48
N HIS A 40 -63.39 -5.98 -15.75
CA HIS A 40 -63.73 -5.84 -14.33
C HIS A 40 -62.66 -6.43 -13.39
N LEU A 41 -61.68 -7.14 -13.94
CA LEU A 41 -60.67 -7.87 -13.19
C LEU A 41 -59.73 -6.91 -12.46
N SER A 42 -59.57 -7.12 -11.15
CA SER A 42 -58.57 -6.45 -10.31
C SER A 42 -57.38 -7.35 -10.03
N ARG A 43 -57.53 -8.68 -10.05
CA ARG A 43 -56.43 -9.63 -9.81
C ARG A 43 -56.39 -10.73 -10.85
N LEU A 44 -55.20 -10.93 -11.43
CA LEU A 44 -54.92 -12.04 -12.33
C LEU A 44 -53.73 -12.84 -11.80
N ASN A 45 -53.95 -14.13 -11.60
CA ASN A 45 -52.91 -15.07 -11.21
C ASN A 45 -52.71 -16.13 -12.30
N VAL A 46 -51.54 -16.11 -12.92
CA VAL A 46 -51.13 -17.06 -13.99
C VAL A 46 -49.77 -17.68 -13.68
N ARG A 47 -49.35 -17.67 -12.40
CA ARG A 47 -48.09 -18.26 -11.95
C ARG A 47 -48.00 -19.77 -12.22
N ASP A 48 -46.78 -20.31 -12.23
CA ASP A 48 -46.52 -21.74 -12.36
C ASP A 48 -47.12 -22.34 -13.67
N ASN A 49 -46.86 -21.67 -14.78
CA ASN A 49 -47.28 -22.10 -16.12
C ASN A 49 -46.05 -22.19 -17.05
N LYS A 50 -46.29 -22.30 -18.36
CA LYS A 50 -45.25 -22.38 -19.40
C LYS A 50 -45.36 -21.21 -20.38
N LEU A 51 -45.90 -20.07 -19.94
CA LEU A 51 -46.15 -18.90 -20.79
C LEU A 51 -44.82 -18.35 -21.31
N THR A 52 -44.74 -18.12 -22.62
CA THR A 52 -43.57 -17.50 -23.27
C THR A 52 -43.75 -16.00 -23.51
N ALA A 53 -44.99 -15.53 -23.56
CA ALA A 53 -45.36 -14.12 -23.67
C ALA A 53 -46.70 -13.85 -22.98
N LEU A 54 -46.97 -12.58 -22.67
CA LEU A 54 -48.32 -12.09 -22.35
C LEU A 54 -48.93 -11.45 -23.60
N PRO A 55 -50.23 -11.65 -23.87
CA PRO A 55 -50.91 -11.00 -24.99
C PRO A 55 -50.97 -9.48 -24.76
N PRO A 56 -50.81 -8.64 -25.80
CA PRO A 56 -50.98 -7.19 -25.69
C PRO A 56 -52.33 -6.78 -25.08
N GLU A 57 -53.37 -7.58 -25.32
CA GLU A 57 -54.74 -7.39 -24.79
C GLU A 57 -54.82 -7.42 -23.26
N ILE A 58 -53.75 -7.86 -22.56
CA ILE A 58 -53.64 -7.69 -21.11
C ILE A 58 -53.86 -6.24 -20.68
N SER A 59 -53.52 -5.28 -21.55
CA SER A 59 -53.65 -3.85 -21.31
C SER A 59 -55.11 -3.37 -21.18
N GLN A 60 -56.06 -4.15 -21.70
CA GLN A 60 -57.50 -3.87 -21.60
C GLN A 60 -58.04 -4.06 -20.18
N LEU A 61 -57.28 -4.76 -19.31
CA LEU A 61 -57.59 -4.96 -17.90
C LEU A 61 -57.31 -3.70 -17.06
N THR A 62 -57.90 -2.58 -17.43
CA THR A 62 -57.64 -1.24 -16.85
C THR A 62 -57.92 -1.14 -15.34
N ARG A 63 -58.59 -2.12 -14.74
CA ARG A 63 -58.86 -2.21 -13.29
C ARG A 63 -57.85 -3.06 -12.53
N LEU A 64 -56.91 -3.71 -13.21
CA LEU A 64 -55.96 -4.63 -12.61
C LEU A 64 -55.06 -3.89 -11.61
N ASP A 65 -55.05 -4.36 -10.36
CA ASP A 65 -54.18 -3.88 -9.29
C ASP A 65 -53.08 -4.90 -8.94
N ARG A 66 -53.29 -6.19 -9.22
CA ARG A 66 -52.29 -7.24 -8.97
C ARG A 66 -52.17 -8.21 -10.14
N LEU A 67 -50.95 -8.41 -10.59
CA LEU A 67 -50.60 -9.36 -11.64
C LEU A 67 -49.51 -10.33 -11.14
N TYR A 68 -49.84 -11.61 -11.11
CA TYR A 68 -48.91 -12.69 -10.72
C TYR A 68 -48.56 -13.55 -11.93
N VAL A 69 -47.32 -13.43 -12.40
CA VAL A 69 -46.78 -14.08 -13.60
C VAL A 69 -45.47 -14.85 -13.32
N SER A 70 -45.11 -15.03 -12.05
CA SER A 70 -43.92 -15.77 -11.63
C SER A 70 -43.92 -17.24 -12.07
N ASN A 71 -42.73 -17.84 -12.18
CA ASN A 71 -42.52 -19.24 -12.59
C ASN A 71 -43.14 -19.53 -13.96
N ASN A 72 -42.69 -18.79 -14.98
CA ASN A 72 -43.08 -18.97 -16.38
C ASN A 72 -41.81 -18.96 -17.26
N LYS A 73 -41.96 -18.78 -18.58
CA LYS A 73 -40.86 -18.72 -19.54
C LYS A 73 -40.87 -17.42 -20.34
N LEU A 74 -41.37 -16.33 -19.74
CA LEU A 74 -41.48 -15.03 -20.39
C LEU A 74 -40.09 -14.51 -20.76
N THR A 75 -39.89 -14.16 -22.03
CA THR A 75 -38.64 -13.55 -22.51
C THR A 75 -38.72 -12.02 -22.56
N ALA A 76 -39.93 -11.47 -22.67
CA ALA A 76 -40.20 -10.04 -22.64
C ALA A 76 -41.60 -9.78 -22.06
N LEU A 77 -41.85 -8.54 -21.67
CA LEU A 77 -43.20 -8.02 -21.40
C LEU A 77 -43.70 -7.21 -22.59
N PRO A 78 -45.00 -7.26 -22.92
CA PRO A 78 -45.57 -6.39 -23.94
C PRO A 78 -45.45 -4.91 -23.49
N PRO A 79 -45.03 -3.98 -24.35
CA PRO A 79 -44.99 -2.54 -24.04
C PRO A 79 -46.34 -2.02 -23.50
N GLU A 80 -47.44 -2.60 -23.95
CA GLU A 80 -48.80 -2.26 -23.53
C GLU A 80 -49.05 -2.49 -22.02
N ILE A 81 -48.17 -3.21 -21.32
CA ILE A 81 -48.23 -3.35 -19.85
C ILE A 81 -48.28 -1.98 -19.15
N GLY A 82 -47.64 -0.95 -19.72
CA GLY A 82 -47.65 0.41 -19.17
C GLY A 82 -49.02 1.08 -19.15
N GLN A 83 -50.03 0.54 -19.85
CA GLN A 83 -51.42 1.04 -19.81
C GLN A 83 -52.15 0.63 -18.52
N LEU A 84 -51.63 -0.33 -17.76
CA LEU A 84 -52.19 -0.80 -16.48
C LEU A 84 -51.89 0.18 -15.34
N THR A 85 -52.28 1.44 -15.50
CA THR A 85 -51.96 2.56 -14.57
C THR A 85 -52.48 2.39 -13.14
N ARG A 86 -53.33 1.39 -12.88
CA ARG A 86 -53.82 1.01 -11.54
C ARG A 86 -53.00 -0.08 -10.84
N LEU A 87 -52.02 -0.66 -11.51
CA LEU A 87 -51.24 -1.77 -10.99
C LEU A 87 -50.46 -1.35 -9.74
N ASP A 88 -50.72 -2.03 -8.62
CA ASP A 88 -50.06 -1.86 -7.33
C ASP A 88 -48.93 -2.88 -7.16
N ARG A 89 -49.12 -4.12 -7.65
CA ARG A 89 -48.16 -5.22 -7.47
C ARG A 89 -47.96 -6.03 -8.74
N LEU A 90 -46.69 -6.23 -9.09
CA LEU A 90 -46.26 -7.00 -10.25
C LEU A 90 -45.23 -8.04 -9.83
N TYR A 91 -45.55 -9.33 -10.05
CA TYR A 91 -44.69 -10.46 -9.70
C TYR A 91 -44.24 -11.22 -10.94
N LEU A 92 -42.98 -11.04 -11.32
CA LEU A 92 -42.29 -11.54 -12.52
C LEU A 92 -41.18 -12.55 -12.21
N SER A 93 -40.90 -12.84 -10.95
CA SER A 93 -39.76 -13.69 -10.57
C SER A 93 -39.78 -15.08 -11.24
N ASN A 94 -38.60 -15.66 -11.48
CA ASN A 94 -38.41 -16.94 -12.16
C ASN A 94 -39.03 -16.95 -13.58
N ASN A 95 -38.49 -16.09 -14.43
CA ASN A 95 -38.78 -16.02 -15.86
C ASN A 95 -37.45 -15.93 -16.64
N LYS A 96 -37.50 -15.56 -17.93
CA LYS A 96 -36.33 -15.40 -18.80
C LYS A 96 -36.23 -13.98 -19.37
N LEU A 97 -36.70 -12.99 -18.62
CA LEU A 97 -36.74 -11.60 -19.07
C LEU A 97 -35.31 -11.08 -19.25
N THR A 98 -34.98 -10.60 -20.43
CA THR A 98 -33.68 -9.96 -20.72
C THR A 98 -33.72 -8.45 -20.52
N GLU A 99 -34.89 -7.84 -20.62
CA GLU A 99 -35.15 -6.43 -20.40
C GLU A 99 -36.57 -6.18 -19.86
N LEU A 100 -36.78 -5.00 -19.29
CA LEU A 100 -38.12 -4.47 -18.98
C LEU A 100 -38.43 -3.37 -19.99
N PRO A 101 -39.66 -3.28 -20.51
CA PRO A 101 -40.03 -2.24 -21.48
C PRO A 101 -40.00 -0.84 -20.81
N PRO A 102 -39.58 0.21 -21.52
CA PRO A 102 -39.60 1.60 -21.03
C PRO A 102 -40.96 2.02 -20.44
N GLU A 103 -42.05 1.49 -21.00
CA GLU A 103 -43.42 1.74 -20.58
C GLU A 103 -43.72 1.29 -19.15
N ILE A 104 -42.87 0.46 -18.53
CA ILE A 104 -42.99 0.11 -17.12
C ILE A 104 -42.95 1.36 -16.22
N GLY A 105 -42.26 2.42 -16.65
CA GLY A 105 -42.23 3.71 -15.96
C GLY A 105 -43.58 4.44 -15.90
N ASN A 106 -44.57 4.02 -16.70
CA ASN A 106 -45.93 4.57 -16.65
C ASN A 106 -46.76 4.02 -15.48
N LEU A 107 -46.31 2.94 -14.84
CA LEU A 107 -46.97 2.29 -13.71
C LEU A 107 -46.74 3.06 -12.39
N THR A 108 -47.04 4.36 -12.37
CA THR A 108 -46.75 5.27 -11.26
C THR A 108 -47.42 4.92 -9.92
N ARG A 109 -48.40 4.00 -9.91
CA ARG A 109 -49.04 3.45 -8.70
C ARG A 109 -48.39 2.18 -8.17
N LEU A 110 -47.39 1.65 -8.85
CA LEU A 110 -46.73 0.40 -8.49
C LEU A 110 -45.97 0.58 -7.17
N THR A 111 -46.33 -0.22 -6.16
CA THR A 111 -45.65 -0.22 -4.86
C THR A 111 -44.74 -1.43 -4.68
N GLN A 112 -44.95 -2.51 -5.43
CA GLN A 112 -44.16 -3.73 -5.35
C GLN A 112 -43.83 -4.30 -6.73
N LEU A 113 -42.54 -4.47 -7.00
CA LEU A 113 -42.02 -5.13 -8.20
C LEU A 113 -41.06 -6.26 -7.80
N TYR A 114 -41.46 -7.50 -8.07
CA TYR A 114 -40.59 -8.66 -7.88
C TYR A 114 -40.18 -9.21 -9.25
N SER A 115 -38.90 -9.12 -9.60
CA SER A 115 -38.36 -9.61 -10.87
C SER A 115 -37.06 -10.41 -10.69
N SER A 116 -36.90 -11.02 -9.52
CA SER A 116 -35.73 -11.87 -9.21
C SER A 116 -35.69 -13.15 -10.04
N ASP A 117 -34.50 -13.72 -10.23
CA ASP A 117 -34.29 -14.95 -11.02
C ASP A 117 -34.78 -14.77 -12.48
N ASN A 118 -34.14 -13.83 -13.17
CA ASN A 118 -34.36 -13.46 -14.58
C ASN A 118 -32.99 -13.22 -15.26
N GLU A 119 -32.98 -12.71 -16.49
CA GLU A 119 -31.77 -12.45 -17.27
C GLU A 119 -31.53 -10.96 -17.54
N LEU A 120 -32.08 -10.06 -16.72
CA LEU A 120 -32.00 -8.61 -16.94
C LEU A 120 -30.54 -8.13 -16.92
N THR A 121 -30.12 -7.44 -17.98
CA THR A 121 -28.77 -6.84 -18.08
C THR A 121 -28.75 -5.34 -17.79
N ALA A 122 -29.90 -4.66 -17.92
CA ALA A 122 -30.05 -3.25 -17.63
C ALA A 122 -31.50 -2.95 -17.19
N LEU A 123 -31.70 -1.78 -16.60
CA LEU A 123 -33.04 -1.22 -16.32
C LEU A 123 -33.32 -0.06 -17.29
N PRO A 124 -34.57 0.12 -17.74
CA PRO A 124 -34.93 1.29 -18.53
C PRO A 124 -34.91 2.57 -17.66
N PRO A 125 -34.36 3.70 -18.14
CA PRO A 125 -34.30 4.96 -17.40
C PRO A 125 -35.66 5.45 -16.87
N GLU A 126 -36.74 5.11 -17.57
CA GLU A 126 -38.11 5.47 -17.20
C GLU A 126 -38.54 4.92 -15.84
N MET A 127 -37.85 3.90 -15.29
CA MET A 127 -38.09 3.41 -13.93
C MET A 127 -37.85 4.47 -12.86
N GLU A 128 -37.08 5.54 -13.12
CA GLU A 128 -36.94 6.69 -12.21
C GLU A 128 -38.29 7.36 -11.88
N LYS A 129 -39.30 7.22 -12.76
CA LYS A 129 -40.65 7.75 -12.54
C LYS A 129 -41.43 7.00 -11.46
N LEU A 130 -40.98 5.80 -11.07
CA LEU A 130 -41.66 4.93 -10.09
C LEU A 130 -41.38 5.34 -8.64
N THR A 131 -41.64 6.61 -8.31
CA THR A 131 -41.36 7.20 -6.99
C THR A 131 -42.20 6.60 -5.85
N GLY A 132 -43.32 5.93 -6.18
CA GLY A 132 -44.18 5.22 -5.24
C GLY A 132 -43.73 3.79 -4.90
N LEU A 133 -42.65 3.30 -5.52
CA LEU A 133 -42.17 1.93 -5.35
C LEU A 133 -41.55 1.74 -3.96
N LYS A 134 -42.06 0.76 -3.21
CA LYS A 134 -41.62 0.45 -1.84
C LYS A 134 -40.73 -0.79 -1.76
N LEU A 135 -40.97 -1.74 -2.66
CA LEU A 135 -40.23 -3.00 -2.73
C LEU A 135 -39.81 -3.28 -4.15
N LEU A 136 -38.52 -3.52 -4.34
CA LEU A 136 -37.92 -3.90 -5.62
C LEU A 136 -36.96 -5.07 -5.40
N ASP A 137 -37.31 -6.23 -5.93
CA ASP A 137 -36.44 -7.42 -5.91
C ASP A 137 -35.92 -7.71 -7.32
N LEU A 138 -34.62 -7.46 -7.52
CA LEU A 138 -33.90 -7.74 -8.78
C LEU A 138 -32.80 -8.78 -8.60
N ARG A 139 -32.76 -9.50 -7.47
CA ARG A 139 -31.71 -10.48 -7.19
C ARG A 139 -31.66 -11.57 -8.26
N LYS A 140 -30.50 -12.17 -8.46
CA LYS A 140 -30.27 -13.21 -9.48
C LYS A 140 -30.66 -12.74 -10.90
N ASN A 141 -30.23 -11.55 -11.27
CA ASN A 141 -30.21 -11.05 -12.65
C ASN A 141 -28.75 -10.86 -13.12
N LYS A 142 -28.54 -10.36 -14.34
CA LYS A 142 -27.24 -10.06 -14.96
C LYS A 142 -26.92 -8.55 -14.92
N LEU A 143 -27.42 -7.85 -13.91
CA LEU A 143 -27.26 -6.40 -13.75
C LEU A 143 -25.82 -6.05 -13.32
N PRO A 144 -25.26 -4.91 -13.74
CA PRO A 144 -23.91 -4.47 -13.40
C PRO A 144 -23.82 -3.85 -12.00
N VAL A 145 -24.43 -4.48 -10.99
CA VAL A 145 -24.41 -4.05 -9.58
C VAL A 145 -24.08 -5.23 -8.67
N SER A 146 -23.53 -4.96 -7.48
CA SER A 146 -23.15 -6.02 -6.54
C SER A 146 -24.37 -6.77 -6.00
N LYS A 147 -24.17 -8.02 -5.57
CA LYS A 147 -25.25 -8.85 -5.02
C LYS A 147 -25.71 -8.34 -3.66
N GLU A 148 -24.77 -7.87 -2.86
CA GLU A 148 -24.97 -7.30 -1.52
C GLU A 148 -25.87 -6.06 -1.60
N LEU A 149 -25.64 -5.18 -2.59
CA LEU A 149 -26.51 -4.02 -2.82
C LEU A 149 -27.97 -4.45 -3.03
N LEU A 150 -28.20 -5.50 -3.81
CA LEU A 150 -29.54 -6.02 -4.09
C LEU A 150 -30.15 -6.78 -2.90
N GLU A 151 -29.34 -7.40 -2.04
CA GLU A 151 -29.80 -8.17 -0.87
C GLU A 151 -30.15 -7.28 0.32
N ASP A 152 -29.41 -6.20 0.55
CA ASP A 152 -29.61 -5.33 1.71
C ASP A 152 -30.63 -4.21 1.48
N ASN A 153 -30.92 -3.88 0.22
CA ASN A 153 -31.68 -2.68 -0.14
C ASN A 153 -33.03 -2.94 -0.82
N LEU A 154 -33.65 -4.12 -0.64
CA LEU A 154 -34.97 -4.41 -1.26
C LEU A 154 -36.05 -3.35 -0.93
N ASN A 155 -35.94 -2.72 0.26
CA ASN A 155 -36.83 -1.66 0.74
C ASN A 155 -36.42 -0.25 0.28
N ASN A 156 -35.35 -0.11 -0.51
CA ASN A 156 -34.87 1.16 -1.05
C ASN A 156 -34.74 1.10 -2.58
N PRO A 157 -35.87 1.10 -3.32
CA PRO A 157 -35.85 0.97 -4.78
C PRO A 157 -35.15 2.12 -5.50
N ALA A 158 -35.19 3.34 -4.94
CA ALA A 158 -34.54 4.51 -5.53
C ALA A 158 -33.03 4.30 -5.66
N LEU A 159 -32.37 3.82 -4.59
CA LEU A 159 -30.94 3.52 -4.60
C LEU A 159 -30.60 2.41 -5.60
N ILE A 160 -31.41 1.35 -5.66
CA ILE A 160 -31.19 0.24 -6.60
C ILE A 160 -31.30 0.73 -8.05
N ILE A 161 -32.37 1.47 -8.38
CA ILE A 161 -32.60 1.99 -9.73
C ILE A 161 -31.47 2.92 -10.13
N GLN A 162 -31.13 3.90 -9.28
CA GLN A 162 -30.05 4.84 -9.54
C GLN A 162 -28.71 4.13 -9.75
N SER A 163 -28.38 3.14 -8.92
CA SER A 163 -27.13 2.37 -9.05
C SER A 163 -27.09 1.53 -10.33
N CYS A 164 -28.23 0.96 -10.75
CA CYS A 164 -28.31 0.22 -12.01
C CYS A 164 -28.18 1.13 -13.23
N LEU A 165 -28.75 2.35 -13.17
CA LEU A 165 -28.73 3.32 -14.27
C LEU A 165 -27.40 4.09 -14.36
N ALA A 166 -26.71 4.28 -13.23
CA ALA A 166 -25.39 4.92 -13.17
C ALA A 166 -24.29 4.04 -13.78
N ASN A 167 -24.43 2.71 -13.75
CA ASN A 167 -23.50 1.76 -14.34
C ASN A 167 -23.65 1.60 -15.87
N LYS A 168 -23.71 2.73 -16.60
CA LYS A 168 -23.36 2.77 -18.03
C LYS A 168 -21.91 2.29 -18.20
N PRO A 169 -21.49 1.75 -19.36
CA PRO A 169 -20.09 1.46 -19.62
C PRO A 169 -19.27 2.72 -19.33
N GLN A 170 -18.51 2.69 -18.22
CA GLN A 170 -17.79 3.85 -17.72
C GLN A 170 -16.79 4.29 -18.79
N GLU A 171 -16.84 5.57 -19.17
CA GLU A 171 -15.76 6.15 -19.97
C GLU A 171 -14.48 6.05 -19.14
N LYS A 172 -13.52 5.26 -19.63
CA LYS A 172 -12.24 5.12 -18.96
C LYS A 172 -11.34 6.25 -19.40
N ILE A 173 -10.91 7.07 -18.45
CA ILE A 173 -10.05 8.22 -18.70
C ILE A 173 -8.59 7.79 -18.54
N SER A 174 -7.73 8.22 -19.46
CA SER A 174 -6.30 7.94 -19.37
C SER A 174 -5.67 8.76 -18.25
N LEU A 175 -4.91 8.11 -17.37
CA LEU A 175 -4.18 8.79 -16.31
C LEU A 175 -2.91 9.45 -16.86
N THR A 176 -2.88 10.78 -16.90
CA THR A 176 -1.77 11.57 -17.44
C THR A 176 -0.89 12.21 -16.36
N GLU A 177 -0.68 11.50 -15.26
CA GLU A 177 0.11 12.01 -14.12
C GLU A 177 1.38 11.19 -13.92
N ALA A 178 2.46 11.81 -13.48
CA ALA A 178 3.72 11.16 -13.14
C ALA A 178 4.27 11.73 -11.82
N LYS A 179 5.22 11.03 -11.20
CA LYS A 179 5.86 11.44 -9.95
C LYS A 179 7.37 11.55 -10.15
N MET A 180 7.96 12.64 -9.66
CA MET A 180 9.41 12.82 -9.59
C MET A 180 9.81 13.12 -8.15
N LEU A 181 10.78 12.38 -7.62
CA LEU A 181 11.34 12.61 -6.29
C LEU A 181 12.74 13.19 -6.41
N VAL A 182 12.99 14.27 -5.67
CA VAL A 182 14.31 14.90 -5.59
C VAL A 182 14.97 14.56 -4.26
N VAL A 183 16.11 13.89 -4.33
CA VAL A 183 16.85 13.36 -3.16
C VAL A 183 18.32 13.78 -3.21
N GLY A 184 18.99 13.68 -2.07
CA GLY A 184 20.40 14.11 -1.90
C GLY A 184 20.60 14.98 -0.66
N ALA A 185 21.85 15.26 -0.30
CA ALA A 185 22.21 16.09 0.86
C ALA A 185 21.46 17.43 0.93
N ALA A 186 21.30 17.95 2.15
CA ALA A 186 20.74 19.27 2.42
C ALA A 186 21.43 20.36 1.57
N ARG A 187 22.76 20.31 1.52
CA ARG A 187 23.60 21.29 0.83
C ARG A 187 23.62 21.16 -0.69
N ALA A 188 23.08 20.11 -1.30
CA ALA A 188 23.18 19.88 -2.74
C ALA A 188 22.40 20.93 -3.59
N GLY A 189 21.52 21.72 -2.96
CA GLY A 189 20.78 22.80 -3.62
C GLY A 189 19.55 22.31 -4.39
N LYS A 190 18.84 21.30 -3.87
CA LYS A 190 17.63 20.70 -4.47
C LYS A 190 16.56 21.74 -4.80
N THR A 191 16.17 22.55 -3.82
CA THR A 191 15.15 23.60 -3.98
C THR A 191 15.55 24.65 -5.00
N SER A 192 16.81 25.11 -4.96
CA SER A 192 17.36 26.05 -5.94
C SER A 192 17.38 25.47 -7.35
N LEU A 193 17.72 24.20 -7.50
CA LEU A 193 17.69 23.49 -8.78
C LEU A 193 16.27 23.39 -9.33
N LEU A 194 15.29 23.03 -8.48
CA LEU A 194 13.90 22.92 -8.87
C LEU A 194 13.29 24.26 -9.32
N LYS A 195 13.50 25.34 -8.56
CA LYS A 195 13.07 26.69 -8.95
C LYS A 195 13.70 27.11 -10.28
N ARG A 196 14.97 26.78 -10.50
CA ARG A 196 15.66 27.09 -11.76
C ARG A 196 15.11 26.26 -12.93
N LEU A 197 14.79 24.99 -12.72
CA LEU A 197 14.22 24.12 -13.75
C LEU A 197 12.78 24.53 -14.13
N MET A 198 11.95 24.83 -13.13
CA MET A 198 10.51 25.02 -13.33
C MET A 198 10.14 26.47 -13.62
N GLU A 199 10.81 27.43 -12.99
CA GLU A 199 10.43 28.86 -13.01
C GLU A 199 11.52 29.76 -13.62
N ASP A 200 12.66 29.19 -13.99
CA ASP A 200 13.87 29.92 -14.38
C ASP A 200 14.37 30.93 -13.32
N ASN A 201 14.11 30.64 -12.04
CA ASN A 201 14.43 31.50 -10.90
C ASN A 201 15.57 30.93 -10.05
N PHE A 202 16.45 31.78 -9.53
CA PHE A 202 17.53 31.37 -8.62
C PHE A 202 17.77 32.39 -7.50
N ASN A 203 17.74 31.90 -6.26
CA ASN A 203 18.12 32.65 -5.07
C ASN A 203 19.36 31.99 -4.42
N PRO A 204 20.50 32.70 -4.29
CA PRO A 204 21.71 32.16 -3.65
C PRO A 204 21.58 32.00 -2.12
N GLN A 205 20.60 32.65 -1.49
CA GLN A 205 20.31 32.57 -0.05
C GLN A 205 19.04 31.71 0.22
N GLU A 206 18.78 30.73 -0.64
CA GLU A 206 17.64 29.84 -0.48
C GLU A 206 17.77 29.03 0.82
N ASN A 207 16.71 29.03 1.62
CA ASN A 207 16.66 28.25 2.86
C ASN A 207 16.43 26.76 2.54
N ASN A 208 16.85 25.88 3.46
CA ASN A 208 16.54 24.46 3.36
C ASN A 208 15.01 24.23 3.40
N THR A 209 14.52 23.29 2.59
CA THR A 209 13.12 22.85 2.59
C THR A 209 12.71 22.37 3.97
N LYS A 210 11.66 22.98 4.52
CA LYS A 210 11.06 22.60 5.80
C LYS A 210 10.13 21.41 5.57
N GLY A 211 10.57 20.21 5.92
CA GLY A 211 9.82 18.97 5.68
C GLY A 211 9.77 18.59 4.19
N ILE A 212 8.67 18.88 3.52
CA ILE A 212 8.42 18.52 2.11
C ILE A 212 7.72 19.66 1.38
N ASN A 213 8.00 19.80 0.09
CA ASN A 213 7.23 20.63 -0.83
C ASN A 213 6.85 19.83 -2.07
N ILE A 214 5.55 19.73 -2.36
CA ILE A 214 5.03 19.03 -3.55
C ILE A 214 4.46 20.08 -4.51
N GLN A 215 4.98 20.11 -5.73
CA GLN A 215 4.56 21.09 -6.74
C GLN A 215 4.23 20.39 -8.06
N PRO A 216 3.09 20.71 -8.70
CA PRO A 216 2.77 20.20 -10.02
C PRO A 216 3.60 20.92 -11.09
N TRP A 217 4.16 20.16 -12.02
CA TRP A 217 4.85 20.66 -13.20
C TRP A 217 4.17 20.13 -14.46
N GLN A 218 3.58 21.03 -15.25
CA GLN A 218 2.91 20.69 -16.49
C GLN A 218 3.94 20.49 -17.61
N LEU A 219 3.95 19.30 -18.19
CA LEU A 219 4.83 18.91 -19.29
C LEU A 219 4.02 18.54 -20.52
N GLU A 220 4.54 18.87 -21.70
CA GLU A 220 4.00 18.37 -22.96
C GLU A 220 4.89 17.25 -23.49
N VAL A 221 4.31 16.07 -23.67
CA VAL A 221 5.00 14.87 -24.17
C VAL A 221 4.13 14.25 -25.25
N LYS A 222 4.64 14.18 -26.49
CA LYS A 222 3.92 13.62 -27.65
C LYS A 222 2.50 14.20 -27.83
N GLN A 223 2.37 15.53 -27.70
CA GLN A 223 1.09 16.26 -27.81
C GLN A 223 0.06 15.95 -26.71
N GLN A 224 0.47 15.30 -25.62
CA GLN A 224 -0.34 15.09 -24.42
C GLN A 224 0.20 15.95 -23.28
N LYS A 225 -0.70 16.57 -22.51
CA LYS A 225 -0.36 17.27 -21.28
C LYS A 225 -0.26 16.27 -20.14
N ILE A 226 0.91 16.22 -19.53
CA ILE A 226 1.22 15.35 -18.40
C ILE A 226 1.49 16.23 -17.19
N GLN A 227 0.84 15.93 -16.06
CA GLN A 227 1.16 16.56 -14.79
C GLN A 227 2.24 15.75 -14.08
N LEU A 228 3.43 16.32 -13.94
CA LEU A 228 4.51 15.75 -13.14
C LEU A 228 4.45 16.33 -11.72
N ASN A 229 4.09 15.52 -10.73
CA ASN A 229 4.11 15.91 -9.32
C ASN A 229 5.56 15.81 -8.81
N VAL A 230 6.17 16.96 -8.52
CA VAL A 230 7.57 17.08 -8.11
C VAL A 230 7.66 17.16 -6.59
N TRP A 231 8.38 16.21 -5.99
CA TRP A 231 8.55 16.08 -4.55
C TRP A 231 9.94 16.57 -4.16
N ASP A 232 10.01 17.78 -3.59
CA ASP A 232 11.22 18.30 -2.96
C ASP A 232 11.26 17.82 -1.50
N LEU A 233 12.06 16.78 -1.26
CA LEU A 233 12.23 16.23 0.07
C LEU A 233 13.29 17.02 0.83
N GLY A 234 12.94 17.48 2.03
CA GLY A 234 13.90 18.00 2.98
C GLY A 234 14.95 16.95 3.34
N ALA A 235 16.11 17.41 3.79
CA ALA A 235 17.24 16.55 4.15
C ALA A 235 17.42 16.45 5.68
N GLN A 236 16.33 16.54 6.44
CA GLN A 236 16.35 16.33 7.88
C GLN A 236 16.65 14.87 8.21
N GLU A 237 17.31 14.59 9.33
CA GLU A 237 17.73 13.23 9.69
C GLU A 237 16.57 12.22 9.80
N PHE A 238 15.40 12.65 10.26
CA PHE A 238 14.24 11.75 10.36
C PHE A 238 13.69 11.34 8.98
N MET A 239 13.97 12.11 7.93
CA MET A 239 13.49 11.82 6.57
C MET A 239 14.03 10.47 6.07
N TYR A 240 15.23 10.08 6.51
CA TYR A 240 15.85 8.79 6.18
C TYR A 240 15.01 7.59 6.63
N ALA A 241 14.28 7.69 7.73
CA ALA A 241 13.41 6.61 8.20
C ALA A 241 12.10 6.51 7.42
N ILE A 242 11.61 7.63 6.87
CA ILE A 242 10.32 7.67 6.17
C ILE A 242 10.44 7.54 4.65
N HIS A 243 11.64 7.70 4.07
CA HIS A 243 11.84 7.65 2.61
C HIS A 243 11.30 6.36 1.98
N GLN A 244 11.43 5.22 2.67
CA GLN A 244 10.88 3.93 2.19
C GLN A 244 9.37 3.98 1.90
N PHE A 245 8.62 4.82 2.62
CA PHE A 245 7.17 4.98 2.46
C PHE A 245 6.80 6.08 1.45
N LEU A 246 7.76 6.97 1.13
CA LEU A 246 7.58 8.02 0.13
C LEU A 246 8.00 7.55 -1.27
N PHE A 247 8.91 6.58 -1.34
CA PHE A 247 9.37 5.97 -2.57
C PHE A 247 8.24 5.17 -3.22
N ALA A 248 8.09 5.35 -4.52
CA ALA A 248 7.04 4.72 -5.30
C ALA A 248 7.63 4.16 -6.58
N GLN A 249 7.08 3.02 -7.01
CA GLN A 249 7.39 2.46 -8.33
C GLN A 249 6.97 3.42 -9.43
N GLN A 250 7.58 3.28 -10.61
CA GLN A 250 7.26 4.10 -11.80
C GLN A 250 7.38 5.62 -11.56
N SER A 251 8.26 6.02 -10.64
CA SER A 251 8.64 7.42 -10.41
C SER A 251 9.99 7.73 -11.05
N ILE A 252 10.28 9.00 -11.29
CA ILE A 252 11.61 9.46 -11.70
C ILE A 252 12.37 9.93 -10.45
N TYR A 253 13.61 9.50 -10.31
CA TYR A 253 14.46 9.94 -9.20
C TYR A 253 15.54 10.90 -9.69
N LEU A 254 15.57 12.08 -9.08
CA LEU A 254 16.59 13.08 -9.30
C LEU A 254 17.53 13.10 -8.10
N LEU A 255 18.70 12.47 -8.22
CA LEU A 255 19.71 12.46 -7.17
C LEU A 255 20.64 13.66 -7.35
N VAL A 256 20.50 14.67 -6.50
CA VAL A 256 21.27 15.91 -6.57
C VAL A 256 22.48 15.83 -5.65
N VAL A 257 23.65 16.08 -6.21
CA VAL A 257 24.95 16.00 -5.55
C VAL A 257 25.65 17.36 -5.67
N ASP A 258 26.35 17.79 -4.63
CA ASP A 258 27.20 18.98 -4.69
C ASP A 258 28.54 18.60 -5.33
N ALA A 259 28.84 19.15 -6.51
CA ALA A 259 30.06 18.85 -7.28
C ALA A 259 31.34 19.51 -6.70
N GLY A 260 31.25 20.28 -5.62
CA GLY A 260 32.38 21.01 -5.04
C GLY A 260 33.08 20.32 -3.87
N GLN A 261 32.77 19.05 -3.57
CA GLN A 261 33.16 18.42 -2.30
C GLN A 261 33.53 16.95 -2.52
N GLY A 262 34.81 16.63 -2.74
CA GLY A 262 35.34 15.30 -3.09
C GLY A 262 35.13 14.13 -2.11
N LYS A 263 34.00 14.06 -1.39
CA LYS A 263 33.44 12.92 -0.65
C LYS A 263 32.10 12.45 -1.25
N GLU A 264 31.92 12.66 -2.55
CA GLU A 264 30.64 12.44 -3.27
C GLU A 264 30.25 10.95 -3.36
N ASN A 265 31.22 10.03 -3.50
CA ASN A 265 30.93 8.64 -3.86
C ASN A 265 30.10 7.86 -2.82
N ASN A 266 30.44 7.95 -1.52
CA ASN A 266 29.72 7.15 -0.50
C ASN A 266 28.26 7.60 -0.35
N GLU A 267 28.01 8.91 -0.39
CA GLU A 267 26.65 9.44 -0.25
C GLU A 267 25.79 9.08 -1.48
N VAL A 268 26.38 9.19 -2.68
CA VAL A 268 25.73 8.77 -3.93
C VAL A 268 25.40 7.28 -3.89
N GLU A 269 26.35 6.45 -3.47
CA GLU A 269 26.17 5.01 -3.32
C GLU A 269 25.00 4.68 -2.37
N TYR A 270 24.91 5.36 -1.23
CA TYR A 270 23.82 5.19 -0.28
C TYR A 270 22.45 5.50 -0.90
N TRP A 271 22.31 6.66 -1.54
CA TRP A 271 21.05 7.04 -2.16
C TRP A 271 20.68 6.11 -3.30
N LEU A 272 21.64 5.69 -4.12
CA LEU A 272 21.41 4.74 -5.20
C LEU A 272 20.91 3.41 -4.65
N LYS A 273 21.58 2.83 -3.65
CA LYS A 273 21.12 1.61 -2.99
C LYS A 273 19.71 1.75 -2.44
N MET A 274 19.43 2.85 -1.73
CA MET A 274 18.09 3.12 -1.19
C MET A 274 17.04 3.18 -2.30
N ILE A 275 17.28 3.94 -3.37
CA ILE A 275 16.34 4.04 -4.50
C ILE A 275 16.14 2.66 -5.15
N THR A 276 17.22 1.93 -5.44
CA THR A 276 17.15 0.64 -6.15
C THR A 276 16.47 -0.44 -5.33
N SER A 277 16.60 -0.41 -4.00
CA SER A 277 15.98 -1.38 -3.10
C SER A 277 14.46 -1.25 -3.06
N PHE A 278 13.93 -0.03 -3.09
CA PHE A 278 12.48 0.21 -3.03
C PHE A 278 11.84 0.45 -4.40
N SER A 279 12.63 0.82 -5.41
CA SER A 279 12.18 1.17 -6.76
C SER A 279 13.20 0.74 -7.84
N PRO A 280 13.46 -0.57 -7.99
CA PRO A 280 14.53 -1.09 -8.85
C PRO A 280 14.36 -0.74 -10.33
N ALA A 281 13.11 -0.59 -10.80
CA ALA A 281 12.80 -0.31 -12.20
C ALA A 281 12.77 1.19 -12.55
N SER A 282 12.76 2.07 -11.54
CA SER A 282 12.56 3.50 -11.74
C SER A 282 13.81 4.19 -12.30
N PRO A 283 13.66 5.09 -13.30
CA PRO A 283 14.80 5.81 -13.87
C PRO A 283 15.44 6.77 -12.85
N ILE A 284 16.77 6.75 -12.79
CA ILE A 284 17.57 7.65 -11.95
C ILE A 284 18.36 8.61 -12.83
N ILE A 285 18.27 9.90 -12.53
CA ILE A 285 19.10 10.96 -13.12
C ILE A 285 19.98 11.52 -12.00
N ILE A 286 21.30 11.41 -12.17
CA ILE A 286 22.25 11.99 -11.20
C ILE A 286 22.61 13.39 -11.66
N VAL A 287 22.43 14.37 -10.78
CA VAL A 287 22.71 15.79 -11.06
C VAL A 287 23.86 16.27 -10.20
N GLY A 288 25.00 16.55 -10.81
CA GLY A 288 26.10 17.28 -10.16
C GLY A 288 25.82 18.77 -10.23
N ASN A 289 25.29 19.34 -9.15
CA ASN A 289 24.99 20.76 -9.06
C ASN A 289 26.19 21.57 -8.54
N LYS A 290 26.13 22.90 -8.70
CA LYS A 290 27.18 23.86 -8.30
C LYS A 290 28.52 23.63 -8.99
N THR A 291 28.48 23.24 -10.27
CA THR A 291 29.69 23.06 -11.07
C THR A 291 30.45 24.36 -11.35
N ASP A 292 29.88 25.51 -10.99
CA ASP A 292 30.58 26.79 -10.88
C ASP A 292 31.63 26.81 -9.75
N LYS A 293 31.55 25.90 -8.77
CA LYS A 293 32.45 25.82 -7.61
C LYS A 293 33.44 24.65 -7.65
N GLY A 294 33.26 23.69 -8.55
CA GLY A 294 34.08 22.48 -8.61
C GLY A 294 33.66 21.52 -9.72
N LEU A 295 34.40 20.42 -9.85
CA LEU A 295 34.14 19.36 -10.82
C LEU A 295 33.54 18.15 -10.12
N LEU A 296 32.52 17.53 -10.73
CA LEU A 296 31.91 16.32 -10.20
C LEU A 296 32.88 15.13 -10.37
N THR A 297 33.40 14.63 -9.26
CA THR A 297 34.41 13.55 -9.24
C THR A 297 33.78 12.20 -8.89
N ILE A 298 33.01 11.64 -9.82
CA ILE A 298 32.30 10.36 -9.63
C ILE A 298 32.71 9.35 -10.72
N ASP A 299 32.98 8.10 -10.32
CA ASP A 299 33.21 6.99 -11.25
C ASP A 299 31.90 6.54 -11.91
N ARG A 300 31.56 7.19 -13.02
CA ARG A 300 30.34 6.92 -13.78
C ARG A 300 30.29 5.49 -14.31
N SER A 301 31.44 4.94 -14.74
CA SER A 301 31.52 3.62 -15.37
C SER A 301 31.19 2.51 -14.38
N SER A 302 31.74 2.58 -13.17
CA SER A 302 31.42 1.64 -12.10
C SER A 302 29.94 1.73 -11.69
N LEU A 303 29.43 2.95 -11.52
CA LEU A 303 28.02 3.17 -11.13
C LEU A 303 27.03 2.67 -12.19
N PHE A 304 27.26 2.91 -13.48
CA PHE A 304 26.39 2.38 -14.54
C PHE A 304 26.36 0.85 -14.54
N LYS A 305 27.50 0.19 -14.26
CA LYS A 305 27.56 -1.27 -14.20
C LYS A 305 26.80 -1.82 -13.00
N LYS A 306 26.86 -1.14 -11.86
CA LYS A 306 26.21 -1.55 -10.61
C LYS A 306 24.71 -1.22 -10.58
N TYR A 307 24.32 -0.10 -11.18
CA TYR A 307 22.97 0.46 -11.13
C TYR A 307 22.46 0.74 -12.56
N PRO A 308 21.91 -0.27 -13.26
CA PRO A 308 21.48 -0.14 -14.66
C PRO A 308 20.27 0.79 -14.86
N ASN A 309 19.61 1.18 -13.78
CA ASN A 309 18.50 2.15 -13.80
C ASN A 309 18.97 3.61 -13.84
N ILE A 310 20.26 3.89 -13.65
CA ILE A 310 20.84 5.21 -13.93
C ILE A 310 20.74 5.47 -15.44
N LYS A 311 20.07 6.56 -15.81
CA LYS A 311 19.84 6.94 -17.21
C LYS A 311 20.90 7.89 -17.74
N THR A 312 21.37 8.80 -16.90
CA THR A 312 22.37 9.81 -17.30
C THR A 312 22.95 10.53 -16.07
N PHE A 313 24.05 11.24 -16.30
CA PHE A 313 24.63 12.22 -15.39
C PHE A 313 24.53 13.59 -16.03
N VAL A 314 24.00 14.58 -15.31
CA VAL A 314 23.90 15.96 -15.79
C VAL A 314 24.63 16.90 -14.84
N GLU A 315 25.52 17.71 -15.39
CA GLU A 315 26.26 18.71 -14.63
C GLU A 315 25.56 20.06 -14.74
N THR A 316 25.15 20.62 -13.60
CA THR A 316 24.38 21.86 -13.56
C THR A 316 25.03 22.94 -12.72
N SER A 317 24.67 24.18 -13.00
CA SER A 317 24.91 25.31 -12.12
C SER A 317 23.70 26.23 -12.13
N CYS A 318 23.04 26.34 -10.98
CA CYS A 318 21.91 27.26 -10.82
C CYS A 318 22.33 28.73 -11.02
N LEU A 319 23.60 29.08 -10.73
CA LEU A 319 24.13 30.44 -10.83
C LEU A 319 24.17 30.96 -12.26
N ASN A 320 24.66 30.15 -13.20
CA ASN A 320 24.84 30.55 -14.60
C ASN A 320 23.89 29.84 -15.58
N GLY A 321 23.05 28.91 -15.10
CA GLY A 321 22.10 28.15 -15.91
C GLY A 321 22.70 27.01 -16.73
N LYS A 322 23.99 26.68 -16.56
CA LYS A 322 24.63 25.55 -17.25
C LYS A 322 23.87 24.25 -16.96
N GLY A 323 23.61 23.46 -18.01
CA GLY A 323 23.02 22.12 -17.91
C GLY A 323 21.52 22.07 -17.57
N ILE A 324 20.85 23.20 -17.33
CA ILE A 324 19.44 23.23 -16.91
C ILE A 324 18.52 22.76 -18.05
N GLU A 325 18.72 23.24 -19.28
CA GLU A 325 17.92 22.82 -20.45
C GLU A 325 18.20 21.37 -20.88
N GLU A 326 19.44 20.93 -20.73
CA GLU A 326 19.81 19.53 -20.93
C GLU A 326 19.07 18.63 -19.93
N LEU A 327 19.08 19.01 -18.64
CA LEU A 327 18.36 18.30 -17.60
C LEU A 327 16.84 18.28 -17.86
N ARG A 328 16.26 19.42 -18.26
CA ARG A 328 14.85 19.53 -18.66
C ARG A 328 14.52 18.52 -19.76
N THR A 329 15.35 18.46 -20.80
CA THR A 329 15.18 17.54 -21.94
C THR A 329 15.21 16.07 -21.50
N PHE A 330 16.15 15.70 -20.62
CA PHE A 330 16.23 14.35 -20.07
C PHE A 330 14.99 14.00 -19.24
N ILE A 331 14.51 14.91 -18.38
CA ILE A 331 13.29 14.70 -17.60
C ILE A 331 12.10 14.46 -18.52
N HIS A 332 11.87 15.30 -19.53
CA HIS A 332 10.79 15.11 -20.51
C HIS A 332 10.84 13.74 -21.19
N ARG A 333 12.05 13.30 -21.58
CA ARG A 333 12.25 11.98 -22.21
C ARG A 333 11.88 10.84 -21.28
N GLU A 334 12.36 10.86 -20.05
CA GLU A 334 12.11 9.78 -19.08
C GLU A 334 10.63 9.76 -18.64
N VAL A 335 9.98 10.92 -18.49
CA VAL A 335 8.52 10.99 -18.24
C VAL A 335 7.73 10.29 -19.35
N GLY A 336 8.10 10.53 -20.62
CA GLY A 336 7.46 9.88 -21.76
C GLY A 336 7.78 8.38 -21.91
N ALA A 337 8.80 7.88 -21.21
CA ALA A 337 9.21 6.48 -21.22
C ALA A 337 8.56 5.66 -20.10
N LEU A 338 7.98 6.30 -19.07
CA LEU A 338 7.28 5.62 -17.98
C LEU A 338 6.16 4.74 -18.52
N GLU A 339 6.11 3.48 -18.09
CA GLU A 339 5.15 2.47 -18.58
C GLU A 339 3.71 2.96 -18.47
N ARG A 340 3.34 3.58 -17.36
CA ARG A 340 1.99 4.11 -17.11
C ARG A 340 1.56 5.18 -18.12
N ILE A 341 2.49 6.06 -18.49
CA ILE A 341 2.26 7.09 -19.51
C ILE A 341 2.25 6.45 -20.90
N ARG A 342 3.22 5.58 -21.19
CA ARG A 342 3.36 4.91 -22.50
C ARG A 342 2.17 4.03 -22.84
N ASN A 343 1.65 3.29 -21.86
CA ASN A 343 0.56 2.34 -22.03
C ASN A 343 -0.83 2.98 -21.86
N GLN A 344 -0.90 4.29 -21.56
CA GLN A 344 -2.15 5.04 -21.39
C GLN A 344 -3.13 4.31 -20.47
N ILE A 345 -2.69 4.04 -19.24
CA ILE A 345 -3.52 3.31 -18.26
C ILE A 345 -4.85 4.04 -18.09
N GLN A 346 -5.92 3.30 -18.32
CA GLN A 346 -7.30 3.77 -18.32
C GLN A 346 -7.96 3.45 -16.98
N LEU A 347 -8.44 4.48 -16.28
CA LEU A 347 -9.10 4.37 -14.99
C LEU A 347 -10.59 4.72 -15.06
N PRO A 348 -11.43 4.13 -14.18
CA PRO A 348 -12.79 4.57 -13.99
C PRO A 348 -12.89 6.06 -13.64
N GLU A 349 -13.87 6.77 -14.20
CA GLU A 349 -14.11 8.19 -13.92
C GLU A 349 -14.34 8.45 -12.42
N ASN A 350 -15.10 7.58 -11.74
CA ASN A 350 -15.36 7.71 -10.31
C ASN A 350 -14.11 7.53 -9.42
N TRP A 351 -13.10 6.79 -9.87
CA TRP A 351 -11.82 6.70 -9.15
C TRP A 351 -11.06 8.02 -9.23
N LEU A 352 -11.11 8.68 -10.39
CA LEU A 352 -10.52 10.01 -10.58
C LEU A 352 -11.30 11.08 -9.82
N ALA A 353 -12.62 10.95 -9.69
CA ALA A 353 -13.44 11.83 -8.86
C ALA A 353 -13.01 11.76 -7.38
N VAL A 354 -12.91 10.56 -6.80
CA VAL A 354 -12.42 10.38 -5.42
C VAL A 354 -11.01 10.94 -5.26
N LYS A 355 -10.10 10.70 -6.23
CA LYS A 355 -8.76 11.28 -6.23
C LYS A 355 -8.83 12.82 -6.16
N ALA A 356 -9.61 13.44 -7.05
CA ALA A 356 -9.72 14.89 -7.13
C ALA A 356 -10.31 15.50 -5.85
N GLU A 357 -11.32 14.87 -5.25
CA GLU A 357 -11.88 15.28 -3.97
C GLU A 357 -10.84 15.21 -2.84
N ILE A 358 -10.06 14.12 -2.79
CA ILE A 358 -8.96 13.99 -1.81
C ILE A 358 -7.86 15.02 -2.08
N GLU A 359 -7.57 15.42 -3.31
CA GLU A 359 -6.56 16.45 -3.56
C GLU A 359 -7.04 17.83 -3.10
N GLN A 360 -8.30 18.15 -3.35
CA GLN A 360 -8.90 19.47 -3.08
C GLN A 360 -9.31 19.69 -1.62
N MET A 361 -9.53 18.62 -0.83
CA MET A 361 -9.91 18.77 0.57
C MET A 361 -8.84 19.51 1.41
N GLU A 362 -9.28 20.39 2.32
CA GLU A 362 -8.37 21.06 3.27
C GLU A 362 -7.81 20.08 4.32
N ALA A 363 -8.58 19.05 4.69
CA ALA A 363 -8.14 18.10 5.71
C ALA A 363 -6.97 17.24 5.22
N GLY A 364 -5.95 17.12 6.06
CA GLY A 364 -4.75 16.32 5.77
C GLY A 364 -4.86 14.84 6.13
N TYR A 365 -6.01 14.41 6.64
CA TYR A 365 -6.27 13.04 7.09
C TYR A 365 -7.76 12.73 6.98
N LEU A 366 -8.07 11.49 6.59
CA LEU A 366 -9.39 10.89 6.62
C LEU A 366 -9.33 9.59 7.43
N GLU A 367 -10.25 9.43 8.37
CA GLU A 367 -10.49 8.14 9.01
C GLU A 367 -10.97 7.10 7.98
N ILE A 368 -10.82 5.82 8.32
CA ILE A 368 -11.24 4.73 7.43
C ILE A 368 -12.73 4.82 7.04
N SER A 369 -13.59 5.20 7.98
CA SER A 369 -15.04 5.37 7.77
C SER A 369 -15.36 6.55 6.84
N GLU A 370 -14.61 7.65 6.96
CA GLU A 370 -14.74 8.82 6.10
C GLU A 370 -14.28 8.52 4.67
N TYR A 371 -13.16 7.81 4.51
CA TYR A 371 -12.68 7.35 3.21
C TYR A 371 -13.67 6.38 2.54
N GLN A 372 -14.22 5.44 3.31
CA GLN A 372 -15.25 4.51 2.82
C GLN A 372 -16.52 5.24 2.37
N ARG A 373 -16.96 6.24 3.14
CA ARG A 373 -18.10 7.09 2.78
C ARG A 373 -17.83 7.87 1.49
N LEU A 374 -16.67 8.51 1.37
CA LEU A 374 -16.28 9.23 0.16
C LEU A 374 -16.28 8.32 -1.08
N CYS A 375 -15.82 7.08 -0.92
CA CYS A 375 -15.90 6.06 -1.97
C CYS A 375 -17.34 5.69 -2.31
N GLN A 376 -18.20 5.49 -1.31
CA GLN A 376 -19.62 5.15 -1.50
C GLN A 376 -20.40 6.27 -2.19
N ASP A 377 -20.14 7.52 -1.81
CA ASP A 377 -20.75 8.72 -2.42
C ASP A 377 -20.37 8.82 -3.92
N ASN A 378 -19.19 8.29 -4.28
CA ASN A 378 -18.70 8.14 -5.65
C ASN A 378 -19.02 6.76 -6.29
N LEU A 379 -20.01 6.04 -5.77
CA LEU A 379 -20.48 4.76 -6.31
C LEU A 379 -19.43 3.62 -6.30
N ILE A 380 -18.45 3.69 -5.40
CA ILE A 380 -17.46 2.64 -5.14
C ILE A 380 -17.81 1.96 -3.82
N SER A 381 -18.82 1.08 -3.86
CA SER A 381 -19.33 0.42 -2.65
C SER A 381 -18.54 -0.84 -2.25
N GLU A 382 -17.89 -1.51 -3.20
CA GLU A 382 -17.14 -2.75 -2.92
C GLU A 382 -15.82 -2.46 -2.18
N GLU A 383 -15.65 -3.04 -0.99
CA GLU A 383 -14.44 -2.85 -0.17
C GLU A 383 -13.16 -3.27 -0.91
N LYS A 384 -13.24 -4.32 -1.74
CA LYS A 384 -12.11 -4.77 -2.56
C LYS A 384 -11.67 -3.69 -3.56
N GLU A 385 -12.61 -3.00 -4.20
CA GLU A 385 -12.31 -1.91 -5.12
C GLU A 385 -11.80 -0.68 -4.38
N GLN A 386 -12.37 -0.34 -3.21
CA GLN A 386 -11.85 0.73 -2.35
C GLN A 386 -10.40 0.49 -1.92
N ARG A 387 -10.03 -0.76 -1.61
CA ARG A 387 -8.65 -1.16 -1.29
C ARG A 387 -7.71 -1.08 -2.50
N LYS A 388 -8.21 -1.34 -3.71
CA LYS A 388 -7.41 -1.15 -4.94
C LYS A 388 -7.19 0.33 -5.20
N LEU A 389 -8.23 1.15 -5.05
CA LEU A 389 -8.14 2.60 -5.20
C LEU A 389 -7.16 3.20 -4.20
N SER A 390 -7.21 2.81 -2.93
CA SER A 390 -6.29 3.36 -1.92
C SER A 390 -4.82 2.99 -2.20
N ARG A 391 -4.55 1.78 -2.71
CA ARG A 391 -3.21 1.39 -3.17
C ARG A 391 -2.76 2.22 -4.36
N LEU A 392 -3.63 2.43 -5.34
CA LEU A 392 -3.33 3.29 -6.48
C LEU A 392 -3.03 4.72 -6.03
N LEU A 393 -3.85 5.30 -5.16
CA LEU A 393 -3.63 6.65 -4.62
C LEU A 393 -2.29 6.76 -3.88
N GLN A 394 -1.87 5.69 -3.19
CA GLN A 394 -0.55 5.61 -2.56
C GLN A 394 0.59 5.52 -3.58
N GLU A 395 0.45 4.72 -4.64
CA GLU A 395 1.44 4.66 -5.73
C GLU A 395 1.58 6.02 -6.44
N LEU A 396 0.48 6.76 -6.59
CA LEU A 396 0.48 8.13 -7.10
C LEU A 396 1.05 9.15 -6.11
N GLY A 397 1.18 8.78 -4.83
CA GLY A 397 1.63 9.64 -3.74
C GLY A 397 0.58 10.64 -3.26
N VAL A 398 -0.70 10.46 -3.62
CA VAL A 398 -1.77 11.35 -3.16
C VAL A 398 -1.99 11.20 -1.66
N VAL A 399 -1.96 9.95 -1.17
CA VAL A 399 -2.12 9.60 0.26
C VAL A 399 -1.14 8.50 0.67
N LEU A 400 -0.93 8.36 1.98
CA LEU A 400 -0.38 7.17 2.61
C LEU A 400 -1.53 6.39 3.24
N ASN A 401 -1.66 5.10 2.94
CA ASN A 401 -2.71 4.27 3.47
C ASN A 401 -2.23 3.48 4.70
N PHE A 402 -2.93 3.64 5.82
CA PHE A 402 -2.75 2.87 7.04
C PHE A 402 -4.03 2.08 7.31
N SER A 403 -3.98 0.76 7.13
CA SER A 403 -5.14 -0.14 7.13
C SER A 403 -6.14 0.03 8.29
N ASP A 404 -5.65 0.45 9.45
CA ASP A 404 -6.37 0.61 10.72
C ASP A 404 -6.63 2.07 11.12
N LEU A 405 -6.01 3.06 10.46
CA LEU A 405 -6.22 4.48 10.76
C LEU A 405 -6.99 5.18 9.63
N GLY A 406 -6.71 4.86 8.37
CA GLY A 406 -7.30 5.51 7.21
C GLY A 406 -6.22 6.05 6.26
N VAL A 407 -6.52 7.16 5.59
CA VAL A 407 -5.61 7.74 4.59
C VAL A 407 -5.08 9.10 5.04
N VAL A 408 -3.77 9.30 4.93
CA VAL A 408 -3.06 10.49 5.40
C VAL A 408 -2.40 11.20 4.21
N LYS A 409 -2.58 12.52 4.08
CA LYS A 409 -1.83 13.31 3.09
C LYS A 409 -0.35 13.40 3.49
N PRO A 410 0.61 13.06 2.60
CA PRO A 410 2.04 13.12 2.88
C PRO A 410 2.50 14.51 3.38
N GLN A 411 1.99 15.58 2.76
CA GLN A 411 2.32 16.96 3.13
C GLN A 411 1.95 17.27 4.59
N TRP A 412 0.75 16.86 5.02
CA TRP A 412 0.25 17.07 6.38
C TRP A 412 1.13 16.33 7.40
N LEU A 413 1.38 15.03 7.15
CA LEU A 413 2.22 14.21 8.02
C LEU A 413 3.63 14.80 8.18
N ILE A 414 4.31 15.06 7.06
CA ILE A 414 5.71 15.49 7.08
C ILE A 414 5.84 16.90 7.67
N THR A 415 4.88 17.79 7.41
CA THR A 415 4.84 19.12 8.02
C THR A 415 4.67 19.04 9.53
N GLY A 416 3.74 18.20 10.01
CA GLY A 416 3.54 17.94 11.44
C GLY A 416 4.80 17.38 12.10
N MET A 417 5.41 16.35 11.51
CA MET A 417 6.68 15.77 11.97
C MET A 417 7.81 16.80 12.04
N TYR A 418 7.96 17.61 10.99
CA TYR A 418 8.98 18.65 10.94
C TYR A 418 8.81 19.67 12.08
N LYS A 419 7.58 20.16 12.30
CA LYS A 419 7.28 21.13 13.36
C LYS A 419 7.59 20.54 14.74
N ILE A 420 7.16 19.30 15.00
CA ILE A 420 7.45 18.61 16.27
C ILE A 420 8.96 18.46 16.45
N PHE A 421 9.67 17.87 15.50
CA PHE A 421 11.09 17.58 15.69
C PHE A 421 11.97 18.83 15.73
N ASN A 422 11.56 19.91 15.08
CA ASN A 422 12.27 21.19 15.16
C ASN A 422 12.09 21.86 16.53
N ASP A 423 10.85 22.01 17.00
CA ASP A 423 10.54 22.76 18.22
C ASP A 423 10.92 22.00 19.50
N TYR A 424 10.98 20.67 19.42
CA TYR A 424 11.37 19.80 20.54
C TYR A 424 12.85 19.42 20.52
N SER A 425 13.66 20.03 19.65
CA SER A 425 15.12 19.78 19.58
C SER A 425 15.87 20.02 20.90
N SER A 426 15.30 20.84 21.80
CA SER A 426 15.86 21.13 23.14
C SER A 426 15.16 20.43 24.31
N SER A 427 14.20 19.54 24.04
CA SER A 427 13.26 19.00 25.06
C SER A 427 13.65 17.64 25.65
N GLU A 428 14.92 17.26 25.54
CA GLU A 428 15.44 15.96 26.02
C GLU A 428 14.75 14.73 25.42
N GLY A 429 14.04 14.89 24.30
CA GLY A 429 13.40 13.82 23.54
C GLY A 429 12.10 13.26 24.12
N VAL A 430 11.53 13.91 25.14
CA VAL A 430 10.23 13.55 25.73
C VAL A 430 9.15 14.52 25.26
N VAL A 431 8.13 14.01 24.60
CA VAL A 431 7.10 14.80 23.92
C VAL A 431 5.71 14.46 24.47
N ALA A 432 5.11 15.41 25.18
CA ALA A 432 3.74 15.29 25.67
C ALA A 432 2.73 15.84 24.64
N VAL A 433 1.68 15.08 24.32
CA VAL A 433 0.64 15.49 23.34
C VAL A 433 -0.01 16.84 23.69
N LYS A 434 -0.19 17.13 24.99
CA LYS A 434 -0.71 18.44 25.47
C LYS A 434 0.15 19.62 25.00
N LYS A 435 1.47 19.46 24.95
CA LYS A 435 2.40 20.49 24.46
C LYS A 435 2.41 20.55 22.93
N ILE A 436 2.24 19.42 22.23
CA ILE A 436 2.18 19.39 20.76
C ILE A 436 1.03 20.26 20.25
N ASN A 437 -0.13 20.24 20.94
CA ASN A 437 -1.28 21.09 20.62
C ASN A 437 -0.96 22.60 20.64
N GLN A 438 0.11 23.02 21.31
CA GLN A 438 0.53 24.43 21.37
C GLN A 438 1.49 24.79 20.22
N VAL A 439 2.17 23.80 19.65
CA VAL A 439 3.15 23.95 18.57
C VAL A 439 2.51 23.82 17.19
N LEU A 440 1.56 22.90 17.06
CA LEU A 440 0.89 22.65 15.78
C LEU A 440 -0.25 23.65 15.55
N ASP A 441 -0.53 23.92 14.28
CA ASP A 441 -1.60 24.83 13.87
C ASP A 441 -2.95 24.28 14.35
N ALA A 442 -3.66 25.06 15.17
CA ALA A 442 -4.93 24.64 15.75
C ALA A 442 -6.01 24.41 14.68
N LYS A 443 -6.03 25.12 13.56
CA LYS A 443 -7.00 24.90 12.49
C LYS A 443 -6.77 23.55 11.80
N GLU A 444 -5.51 23.16 11.62
CA GLU A 444 -5.12 21.98 10.83
C GLU A 444 -5.00 20.68 11.66
N TYR A 445 -4.58 20.77 12.92
CA TYR A 445 -4.26 19.61 13.77
C TYR A 445 -5.14 19.44 15.02
N GLN A 446 -6.15 20.30 15.24
CA GLN A 446 -7.01 20.21 16.43
C GLN A 446 -7.65 18.82 16.57
N GLY A 447 -7.46 18.21 17.74
CA GLY A 447 -7.94 16.85 18.04
C GLY A 447 -7.16 15.71 17.38
N LYS A 448 -6.14 16.01 16.54
CA LYS A 448 -5.43 15.04 15.71
C LYS A 448 -3.97 14.79 16.15
N CYS A 449 -3.48 15.46 17.19
CA CYS A 449 -2.08 15.32 17.62
C CYS A 449 -1.72 13.91 18.12
N LEU A 450 -2.63 13.24 18.85
CA LEU A 450 -2.42 11.85 19.26
C LEU A 450 -2.34 10.92 18.04
N LEU A 451 -3.26 11.10 17.09
CA LEU A 451 -3.26 10.36 15.82
C LEU A 451 -1.95 10.58 15.05
N LEU A 452 -1.48 11.83 14.94
CA LEU A 452 -0.20 12.13 14.30
C LEU A 452 0.95 11.34 14.97
N MET A 453 1.00 11.30 16.30
CA MET A 453 2.01 10.53 17.03
C MET A 453 1.86 9.01 16.85
N GLN A 454 0.64 8.50 16.71
CA GLN A 454 0.40 7.10 16.37
C GLN A 454 0.91 6.77 14.96
N VAL A 455 0.67 7.66 13.98
CA VAL A 455 1.23 7.51 12.62
C VAL A 455 2.75 7.59 12.64
N ILE A 456 3.35 8.51 13.41
CA ILE A 456 4.82 8.60 13.55
C ILE A 456 5.40 7.33 14.18
N SER A 457 4.74 6.76 15.18
CA SER A 457 5.13 5.49 15.80
C SER A 457 5.15 4.33 14.80
N LYS A 458 4.27 4.33 13.78
CA LYS A 458 4.28 3.31 12.71
C LYS A 458 5.52 3.37 11.82
N PHE A 459 6.22 4.50 11.78
CA PHE A 459 7.51 4.62 11.13
C PHE A 459 8.69 4.23 12.03
N GLU A 460 8.40 3.70 13.22
CA GLU A 460 9.40 3.32 14.23
C GLU A 460 10.33 4.50 14.61
N LEU A 461 9.74 5.69 14.72
CA LEU A 461 10.44 6.94 15.06
C LEU A 461 10.22 7.40 16.51
N CYS A 462 9.18 6.89 17.15
CA CYS A 462 8.87 7.15 18.55
C CYS A 462 8.10 5.97 19.14
N PHE A 463 8.05 5.91 20.47
CA PHE A 463 7.21 4.97 21.22
C PHE A 463 6.51 5.72 22.35
N GLN A 464 5.36 5.20 22.79
CA GLN A 464 4.63 5.73 23.93
C GLN A 464 5.21 5.16 25.22
N ASP A 465 5.42 6.01 26.22
CA ASP A 465 5.83 5.57 27.55
C ASP A 465 4.64 4.87 28.25
N GLU A 466 4.84 3.61 28.68
CA GLU A 466 3.77 2.82 29.31
C GLU A 466 3.41 3.31 30.70
N GLU A 467 4.36 3.87 31.45
CA GLU A 467 4.15 4.37 32.81
C GLU A 467 3.34 5.67 32.82
N MET A 468 3.44 6.45 31.73
CA MET A 468 2.80 7.76 31.58
C MET A 468 1.69 7.77 30.52
N ARG A 469 1.02 6.63 30.31
CA ARG A 469 -0.04 6.47 29.29
C ARG A 469 -1.19 7.48 29.45
N GLU A 470 -1.57 7.83 30.68
CA GLU A 470 -2.65 8.79 30.97
C GLU A 470 -2.34 10.20 30.46
N ASP A 471 -1.05 10.56 30.39
CA ASP A 471 -0.60 11.87 29.90
C ASP A 471 -0.23 11.89 28.40
N ALA A 472 -0.35 10.74 27.73
CA ALA A 472 0.00 10.56 26.32
C ALA A 472 1.41 11.11 26.00
N ILE A 473 2.41 10.60 26.72
CA ILE A 473 3.81 10.98 26.57
C ILE A 473 4.51 10.00 25.61
N PHE A 474 5.27 10.57 24.67
CA PHE A 474 6.05 9.83 23.68
C PHE A 474 7.54 10.13 23.84
N VAL A 475 8.36 9.11 23.68
CA VAL A 475 9.81 9.25 23.58
C VAL A 475 10.21 9.22 22.12
N VAL A 476 10.97 10.21 21.69
CA VAL A 476 11.52 10.34 20.33
C VAL A 476 13.04 10.16 20.43
N PRO A 477 13.59 8.96 20.15
CA PRO A 477 15.00 8.67 20.42
C PRO A 477 15.98 9.63 19.73
N ASN A 478 15.66 10.10 18.53
CA ASN A 478 16.54 11.03 17.80
C ASN A 478 16.61 12.44 18.42
N LEU A 479 15.68 12.77 19.32
CA LEU A 479 15.66 14.05 20.05
C LEU A 479 16.24 13.94 21.47
N LEU A 480 16.56 12.73 21.94
CA LEU A 480 17.23 12.51 23.21
C LEU A 480 18.58 13.25 23.25
N GLN A 481 19.10 13.44 24.46
CA GLN A 481 20.42 14.03 24.66
C GLN A 481 21.53 13.13 24.08
N GLU A 482 22.67 13.74 23.72
CA GLU A 482 23.83 12.99 23.21
C GLU A 482 24.73 12.43 24.31
N GLU A 483 24.69 13.04 25.49
CA GLU A 483 25.49 12.64 26.65
C GLU A 483 25.06 11.27 27.15
N GLU A 484 26.05 10.41 27.38
CA GLU A 484 25.83 9.08 27.95
C GLU A 484 25.51 9.23 29.44
N PRO A 485 24.41 8.62 29.94
CA PRO A 485 24.08 8.64 31.35
C PRO A 485 25.14 7.90 32.17
N ASN A 486 25.16 8.12 33.48
CA ASN A 486 26.15 7.47 34.35
C ASN A 486 25.85 5.97 34.48
N ILE A 487 26.52 5.15 33.67
CA ILE A 487 26.42 3.69 33.66
C ILE A 487 27.52 3.13 34.54
N ARG A 488 27.17 2.60 35.73
CA ARG A 488 28.12 2.03 36.70
C ARG A 488 28.33 0.52 36.57
N GLU A 489 28.00 -0.06 35.42
CA GLU A 489 27.89 -1.51 35.24
C GLU A 489 29.18 -2.15 34.71
N GLY A 490 29.50 -3.34 35.23
CA GLY A 490 30.60 -4.16 34.77
C GLY A 490 30.21 -4.94 33.51
N TRP A 491 30.38 -4.30 32.37
CA TRP A 491 30.21 -4.95 31.07
C TRP A 491 31.28 -6.02 30.85
N GLU A 492 30.97 -7.03 30.04
CA GLU A 492 32.00 -7.91 29.52
C GLU A 492 33.06 -7.09 28.79
N SER A 493 34.32 -7.53 28.92
CA SER A 493 35.44 -6.85 28.27
C SER A 493 35.40 -7.00 26.74
N TRP A 494 34.75 -8.03 26.23
CA TRP A 494 34.49 -8.23 24.80
C TRP A 494 33.09 -7.71 24.43
N GLY A 495 32.90 -7.42 23.14
CA GLY A 495 31.63 -6.99 22.60
C GLY A 495 31.43 -7.45 21.17
N PHE A 496 30.19 -7.38 20.70
CA PHE A 496 29.84 -7.58 19.30
C PHE A 496 29.69 -6.23 18.62
N GLN A 497 30.00 -6.13 17.33
CA GLN A 497 29.97 -4.86 16.61
C GLN A 497 29.43 -5.03 15.19
N TYR A 498 28.52 -4.15 14.79
CA TYR A 498 28.18 -3.92 13.40
C TYR A 498 29.00 -2.76 12.86
N GLN A 499 29.74 -2.98 11.76
CA GLN A 499 30.44 -1.94 11.01
C GLN A 499 29.67 -1.62 9.73
N TYR A 500 29.38 -0.35 9.50
CA TYR A 500 28.63 0.11 8.34
C TYR A 500 29.50 0.94 7.41
N ASN A 501 29.15 0.94 6.12
CA ASN A 501 29.71 1.86 5.12
C ASN A 501 29.18 3.29 5.32
N ILE A 502 27.91 3.40 5.69
CA ILE A 502 27.21 4.59 6.16
C ILE A 502 26.23 4.11 7.22
N LEU A 503 26.24 4.71 8.40
CA LEU A 503 25.33 4.39 9.49
C LEU A 503 24.19 5.43 9.54
N PRO A 504 22.96 5.09 9.11
CA PRO A 504 21.81 5.97 9.26
C PRO A 504 21.40 6.09 10.73
N SER A 505 20.96 7.29 11.13
CA SER A 505 20.43 7.53 12.49
C SER A 505 19.19 6.70 12.82
N SER A 506 18.47 6.23 11.79
CA SER A 506 17.28 5.41 11.95
C SER A 506 17.56 4.00 12.49
N ILE A 507 18.75 3.42 12.29
CA ILE A 507 19.02 2.03 12.72
C ILE A 507 18.89 1.87 14.24
N LEU A 508 19.62 2.68 15.01
CA LEU A 508 19.55 2.62 16.47
C LEU A 508 18.19 3.12 16.99
N THR A 509 17.62 4.16 16.35
CA THR A 509 16.29 4.68 16.71
C THR A 509 15.22 3.59 16.63
N ARG A 510 15.19 2.84 15.53
CA ARG A 510 14.22 1.76 15.32
C ARG A 510 14.44 0.61 16.29
N PHE A 511 15.71 0.29 16.59
CA PHE A 511 16.04 -0.70 17.63
C PHE A 511 15.49 -0.29 19.00
N MET A 512 15.69 0.96 19.42
CA MET A 512 15.14 1.48 20.68
C MET A 512 13.61 1.42 20.71
N VAL A 513 12.94 1.79 19.61
CA VAL A 513 11.48 1.70 19.51
C VAL A 513 11.00 0.25 19.61
N ARG A 514 11.65 -0.70 18.95
CA ARG A 514 11.27 -2.13 19.01
C ARG A 514 11.51 -2.74 20.39
N LYS A 515 12.61 -2.35 21.04
CA LYS A 515 12.99 -2.83 22.38
C LYS A 515 12.48 -1.95 23.53
N ASN A 516 11.50 -1.07 23.31
CA ASN A 516 11.08 -0.08 24.30
C ASN A 516 10.71 -0.67 25.67
N GLN A 517 10.08 -1.84 25.71
CA GLN A 517 9.67 -2.51 26.95
C GLN A 517 10.85 -3.10 27.75
N GLU A 518 12.00 -3.29 27.11
CA GLU A 518 13.22 -3.82 27.72
C GLU A 518 14.16 -2.68 28.14
N ILE A 519 13.88 -1.41 27.84
CA ILE A 519 14.75 -0.28 28.18
C ILE A 519 14.82 -0.07 29.69
N GLU A 520 16.04 0.01 30.23
CA GLU A 520 16.24 0.36 31.63
C GLU A 520 15.94 1.85 31.87
N GLN A 521 15.20 2.14 32.93
CA GLN A 521 14.75 3.48 33.28
C GLN A 521 15.90 4.50 33.25
N GLU A 522 15.68 5.62 32.56
CA GLU A 522 16.66 6.72 32.39
C GLU A 522 17.99 6.34 31.70
N LYS A 523 18.12 5.13 31.15
CA LYS A 523 19.33 4.68 30.44
C LYS A 523 19.15 4.57 28.92
N CYS A 524 18.51 5.59 28.34
CA CYS A 524 18.34 5.75 26.91
C CYS A 524 18.74 7.16 26.49
N TRP A 525 19.60 7.26 25.48
CA TRP A 525 20.10 8.53 24.94
C TRP A 525 20.27 8.41 23.42
N ARG A 526 20.56 9.51 22.73
CA ARG A 526 20.56 9.55 21.24
C ARG A 526 21.47 8.51 20.58
N ASN A 527 22.57 8.19 21.24
CA ASN A 527 23.62 7.33 20.71
C ASN A 527 23.73 5.98 21.44
N GLY A 528 22.80 5.65 22.34
CA GLY A 528 22.83 4.34 22.98
C GLY A 528 21.69 4.07 23.94
N VAL A 529 21.57 2.82 24.32
CA VAL A 529 20.51 2.33 25.21
C VAL A 529 21.03 1.17 26.03
N VAL A 530 20.57 1.10 27.29
CA VAL A 530 20.71 -0.10 28.11
C VAL A 530 19.37 -0.82 28.14
N ILE A 531 19.38 -2.10 27.78
CA ILE A 531 18.21 -2.97 27.84
C ILE A 531 18.42 -4.10 28.84
N VAL A 532 17.32 -4.55 29.47
CA VAL A 532 17.30 -5.57 30.50
C VAL A 532 16.22 -6.59 30.18
N ASN A 533 16.60 -7.86 30.19
CA ASN A 533 15.66 -8.97 29.99
C ASN A 533 16.05 -10.17 30.87
N GLU A 534 15.12 -10.62 31.72
CA GLU A 534 15.28 -11.77 32.63
C GLU A 534 16.60 -11.76 33.44
N GLY A 535 17.04 -10.57 33.89
CA GLY A 535 18.28 -10.40 34.67
C GLY A 535 19.57 -10.28 33.85
N ASN A 536 19.50 -10.37 32.52
CA ASN A 536 20.60 -10.03 31.62
C ASN A 536 20.51 -8.55 31.25
N LYS A 537 21.66 -7.88 31.05
CA LYS A 537 21.71 -6.50 30.58
C LYS A 537 22.57 -6.36 29.34
N ALA A 538 22.22 -5.45 28.44
CA ALA A 538 23.03 -5.14 27.29
C ALA A 538 23.12 -3.63 27.07
N LEU A 539 24.35 -3.16 26.83
CA LEU A 539 24.65 -1.84 26.34
C LEU A 539 24.75 -1.89 24.83
N VAL A 540 23.90 -1.13 24.14
CA VAL A 540 23.95 -0.94 22.69
C VAL A 540 24.30 0.50 22.40
N LYS A 541 25.40 0.76 21.68
CA LYS A 541 25.93 2.11 21.47
C LYS A 541 26.34 2.34 20.02
N ALA A 542 25.88 3.43 19.43
CA ALA A 542 26.28 3.89 18.11
C ALA A 542 27.42 4.92 18.20
N GLU A 543 28.44 4.73 17.38
CA GLU A 543 29.49 5.73 17.13
C GLU A 543 29.37 6.21 15.68
N ARG A 544 28.68 7.34 15.47
CA ARG A 544 28.36 7.85 14.12
C ARG A 544 29.62 8.15 13.28
N LYS A 545 30.68 8.70 13.89
CA LYS A 545 31.94 9.00 13.19
C LYS A 545 32.67 7.74 12.72
N GLY A 546 32.67 6.70 13.54
CA GLY A 546 33.21 5.39 13.20
C GLY A 546 32.26 4.50 12.39
N GLN A 547 31.03 4.97 12.14
CA GLN A 547 29.97 4.25 11.42
C GLN A 547 29.74 2.84 11.98
N LYS A 548 29.70 2.72 13.31
CA LYS A 548 29.58 1.41 13.98
C LYS A 548 28.57 1.42 15.10
N ILE A 549 28.01 0.25 15.39
CA ILE A 549 27.19 -0.01 16.58
C ILE A 549 27.85 -1.14 17.35
N GLY A 550 28.21 -0.89 18.61
CA GLY A 550 28.73 -1.89 19.54
C GLY A 550 27.65 -2.40 20.48
N ILE A 551 27.76 -3.66 20.87
CA ILE A 551 26.85 -4.38 21.77
C ILE A 551 27.70 -5.08 22.82
N TRP A 552 27.48 -4.76 24.10
CA TRP A 552 28.13 -5.41 25.23
C TRP A 552 27.07 -6.02 26.12
N VAL A 553 27.17 -7.32 26.37
CA VAL A 553 26.18 -8.07 27.15
C VAL A 553 26.77 -8.47 28.49
N SER A 554 25.98 -8.40 29.55
CA SER A 554 26.29 -8.91 30.89
C SER A 554 25.15 -9.83 31.36
N GLY A 555 25.50 -10.86 32.13
CA GLY A 555 24.56 -11.88 32.59
C GLY A 555 25.27 -13.00 33.36
N GLU A 556 24.49 -13.77 34.11
CA GLU A 556 24.99 -14.76 35.09
C GLU A 556 25.78 -15.91 34.46
N THR A 557 25.38 -16.38 33.28
CA THR A 557 26.01 -17.52 32.59
C THR A 557 26.29 -17.18 31.13
N GLU A 558 27.32 -17.81 30.56
CA GLU A 558 27.65 -17.65 29.13
C GLU A 558 26.49 -18.01 28.20
N ALA A 559 25.71 -19.04 28.54
CA ALA A 559 24.55 -19.44 27.75
C ALA A 559 23.49 -18.33 27.69
N LYS A 560 23.11 -17.77 28.85
CA LYS A 560 22.14 -16.66 28.91
C LYS A 560 22.63 -15.42 28.14
N ARG A 561 23.93 -15.11 28.22
CA ARG A 561 24.53 -14.00 27.48
C ARG A 561 24.46 -14.21 25.96
N ARG A 562 24.76 -15.42 25.49
CA ARG A 562 24.62 -15.79 24.07
C ARG A 562 23.18 -15.66 23.59
N ASP A 563 22.24 -16.23 24.33
CA ASP A 563 20.82 -16.21 23.97
C ASP A 563 20.31 -14.77 23.89
N PHE A 564 20.73 -13.91 24.82
CA PHE A 564 20.36 -12.49 24.80
C PHE A 564 21.04 -11.72 23.64
N LEU A 565 22.33 -11.96 23.37
CA LEU A 565 23.00 -11.39 22.20
C LEU A 565 22.32 -11.83 20.90
N LYS A 566 21.92 -13.09 20.79
CA LYS A 566 21.18 -13.63 19.63
C LYS A 566 19.84 -12.93 19.46
N ALA A 567 19.09 -12.71 20.54
CA ALA A 567 17.83 -11.96 20.49
C ALA A 567 18.04 -10.51 20.01
N ILE A 568 19.10 -9.84 20.48
CA ILE A 568 19.46 -8.50 20.02
C ILE A 568 19.84 -8.50 18.53
N ARG A 569 20.65 -9.48 18.10
CA ARG A 569 21.09 -9.60 16.70
C ARG A 569 19.89 -9.81 15.76
N SER A 570 18.95 -10.67 16.14
CA SER A 570 17.72 -10.90 15.39
C SER A 570 16.88 -9.63 15.18
N GLU A 571 16.83 -8.70 16.14
CA GLU A 571 16.19 -7.40 15.92
C GLU A 571 16.96 -6.52 14.91
N PHE A 572 18.29 -6.50 14.98
CA PHE A 572 19.11 -5.76 14.02
C PHE A 572 18.98 -6.33 12.62
N GLU A 573 19.00 -7.66 12.47
CA GLU A 573 18.74 -8.36 11.21
C GLU A 573 17.39 -7.95 10.62
N ALA A 574 16.31 -7.97 11.41
CA ALA A 574 15.00 -7.54 10.97
C ALA A 574 14.95 -6.04 10.57
N ILE A 575 15.78 -5.18 11.16
CA ILE A 575 15.92 -3.78 10.75
C ILE A 575 16.71 -3.69 9.43
N HIS A 576 17.80 -4.43 9.27
CA HIS A 576 18.61 -4.45 8.05
C HIS A 576 17.83 -5.00 6.86
N GLU A 577 17.08 -6.10 7.03
CA GLU A 577 16.21 -6.67 6.01
C GLU A 577 15.18 -5.67 5.50
N SER A 578 14.62 -4.84 6.40
CA SER A 578 13.67 -3.79 6.02
C SER A 578 14.32 -2.59 5.31
N ASN A 579 15.66 -2.50 5.27
CA ASN A 579 16.42 -1.45 4.60
C ASN A 579 17.50 -2.07 3.70
N PRO A 580 17.15 -2.60 2.51
CA PRO A 580 18.07 -3.43 1.72
C PRO A 580 19.30 -2.68 1.18
N GLY A 581 19.37 -1.34 1.36
CA GLY A 581 20.55 -0.53 1.02
C GLY A 581 21.61 -0.41 2.12
N ILE A 582 21.38 -0.99 3.30
CA ILE A 582 22.28 -0.92 4.45
C ILE A 582 23.00 -2.27 4.60
N GLU A 583 24.32 -2.25 4.41
CA GLU A 583 25.18 -3.41 4.64
C GLU A 583 25.93 -3.22 5.97
N ALA A 584 25.85 -4.23 6.83
CA ALA A 584 26.52 -4.27 8.11
C ALA A 584 27.49 -5.46 8.14
N GLU A 585 28.78 -5.18 8.31
CA GLU A 585 29.76 -6.22 8.59
C GLU A 585 29.76 -6.54 10.09
N GLU A 586 29.61 -7.82 10.42
CA GLU A 586 29.68 -8.30 11.79
C GLU A 586 31.14 -8.44 12.25
N LYS A 587 31.44 -7.92 13.43
CA LYS A 587 32.78 -7.94 14.04
C LYS A 587 32.74 -8.28 15.52
N ILE A 588 33.84 -8.82 16.03
CA ILE A 588 34.05 -9.09 17.46
C ILE A 588 35.09 -8.12 18.00
N ILE A 589 34.78 -7.45 19.11
CA ILE A 589 35.69 -6.58 19.87
C ILE A 589 36.46 -7.44 20.87
N LEU A 590 37.79 -7.31 20.88
CA LEU A 590 38.65 -8.07 21.78
C LEU A 590 38.67 -7.52 23.21
N SER A 591 38.66 -8.44 24.18
CA SER A 591 38.68 -8.15 25.62
C SER A 591 39.91 -7.37 26.10
N ASP A 592 41.08 -7.65 25.53
CA ASP A 592 42.37 -7.10 25.95
C ASP A 592 42.79 -5.88 25.13
N ARG A 593 42.13 -5.65 23.97
CA ARG A 593 42.40 -4.57 23.02
C ARG A 593 41.09 -4.10 22.35
N PRO A 594 40.26 -3.27 23.02
CA PRO A 594 38.98 -2.82 22.50
C PRO A 594 39.06 -2.02 21.19
N GLU A 595 40.25 -1.53 20.83
CA GLU A 595 40.55 -0.85 19.57
C GLU A 595 40.63 -1.81 18.37
N ILE A 596 40.83 -3.11 18.60
CA ILE A 596 40.89 -4.13 17.55
C ILE A 596 39.53 -4.83 17.46
N SER A 597 38.96 -4.83 16.25
CA SER A 597 37.77 -5.62 15.93
C SER A 597 38.04 -6.57 14.77
N ILE A 598 37.53 -7.80 14.88
CA ILE A 598 37.80 -8.88 13.93
C ILE A 598 36.53 -9.20 13.17
N ASN A 599 36.60 -9.32 11.84
CA ASN A 599 35.46 -9.73 11.03
C ASN A 599 34.99 -11.15 11.40
N TYR A 600 33.70 -11.29 11.71
CA TYR A 600 33.09 -12.54 12.16
C TYR A 600 33.13 -13.63 11.08
N GLN A 601 32.82 -13.27 9.83
CA GLN A 601 32.88 -14.19 8.69
C GLN A 601 34.31 -14.68 8.42
N HIS A 602 35.30 -13.81 8.63
CA HIS A 602 36.70 -14.22 8.55
C HIS A 602 37.05 -15.27 9.62
N LEU A 603 36.59 -15.12 10.86
CA LEU A 603 36.82 -16.12 11.92
C LEU A 603 36.18 -17.47 11.60
N LEU A 604 34.95 -17.47 11.06
CA LEU A 604 34.29 -18.69 10.59
C LEU A 604 35.12 -19.36 9.48
N SER A 605 35.62 -18.61 8.52
CA SER A 605 36.46 -19.14 7.44
C SER A 605 37.76 -19.78 7.93
N LEU A 606 38.37 -19.19 8.98
CA LEU A 606 39.59 -19.74 9.59
C LEU A 606 39.30 -21.03 10.36
N GLU A 607 38.21 -21.08 11.14
CA GLU A 607 37.79 -22.32 11.82
C GLU A 607 37.48 -23.43 10.82
N MET A 608 36.81 -23.12 9.71
CA MET A 608 36.55 -24.07 8.61
C MET A 608 37.84 -24.55 7.94
N GLY A 609 38.84 -23.68 7.83
CA GLY A 609 40.18 -24.01 7.35
C GLY A 609 41.01 -24.88 8.31
N GLY A 610 40.50 -25.14 9.52
CA GLY A 610 41.18 -25.94 10.55
C GLY A 610 42.17 -25.15 11.40
N GLU A 611 42.16 -23.82 11.33
CA GLU A 611 43.02 -22.97 12.16
C GLU A 611 42.45 -22.87 13.58
N GLU A 612 43.29 -23.13 14.59
CA GLU A 612 42.88 -23.05 16.01
C GLU A 612 43.08 -21.65 16.59
N SER A 613 44.03 -20.89 16.05
CA SER A 613 44.40 -19.57 16.55
C SER A 613 44.92 -18.68 15.43
N PHE A 614 44.75 -17.36 15.55
CA PHE A 614 45.27 -16.41 14.58
C PHE A 614 45.73 -15.12 15.26
N ILE A 615 46.62 -14.38 14.61
CA ILE A 615 47.04 -13.05 15.07
C ILE A 615 46.20 -12.00 14.33
N PRO A 616 45.36 -11.22 15.03
CA PRO A 616 44.56 -10.17 14.41
C PRO A 616 45.41 -9.13 13.69
N PRO A 617 44.97 -8.56 12.56
CA PRO A 617 45.64 -7.41 11.95
C PRO A 617 45.77 -6.25 12.95
N GLY A 618 47.00 -5.79 13.19
CA GLY A 618 47.29 -4.79 14.23
C GLY A 618 47.46 -5.35 15.65
N GLY A 619 47.32 -6.66 15.83
CA GLY A 619 47.58 -7.39 17.06
C GLY A 619 49.02 -7.94 17.12
N GLU A 620 49.51 -8.15 18.35
CA GLU A 620 50.83 -8.76 18.61
C GLU A 620 50.74 -10.16 19.23
N ARG A 621 49.52 -10.62 19.53
CA ARG A 621 49.25 -11.89 20.24
C ARG A 621 48.24 -12.71 19.46
N SER A 622 48.42 -14.03 19.52
CA SER A 622 47.46 -14.99 18.95
C SER A 622 46.22 -15.09 19.82
N VAL A 623 45.05 -15.11 19.19
CA VAL A 623 43.76 -15.36 19.83
C VAL A 623 43.21 -16.70 19.37
N LYS A 624 42.55 -17.43 20.27
CA LYS A 624 41.91 -18.70 19.93
C LYS A 624 40.58 -18.47 19.25
N ILE A 625 40.44 -19.01 18.04
CA ILE A 625 39.28 -18.74 17.17
C ILE A 625 37.99 -19.28 17.81
N LYS A 626 38.03 -20.54 18.27
CA LYS A 626 36.87 -21.20 18.88
C LYS A 626 36.35 -20.50 20.13
N GLU A 627 37.24 -20.01 20.99
CA GLU A 627 36.85 -19.28 22.21
C GLU A 627 36.14 -17.96 21.91
N LEU A 628 36.40 -17.34 20.75
CA LEU A 628 35.70 -16.13 20.32
C LEU A 628 34.35 -16.44 19.67
N LEU A 629 34.26 -17.52 18.88
CA LEU A 629 33.03 -17.94 18.22
C LEU A 629 32.00 -18.50 19.21
N ASP A 630 32.45 -19.33 20.16
CA ASP A 630 31.60 -19.93 21.22
C ASP A 630 31.01 -18.87 22.18
N LYS A 631 31.51 -17.61 22.14
CA LYS A 631 30.91 -16.48 22.85
C LYS A 631 29.70 -15.88 22.14
N ILE A 632 29.55 -16.14 20.84
CA ILE A 632 28.46 -15.62 20.00
C ILE A 632 27.43 -16.72 19.78
N GLU A 633 27.82 -17.87 19.20
CA GLU A 633 26.92 -18.98 18.86
C GLU A 633 27.62 -20.34 18.97
N LEU A 634 26.87 -21.41 19.28
CA LEU A 634 27.38 -22.78 19.39
C LEU A 634 27.21 -23.57 18.07
N ARG A 635 28.16 -24.48 17.79
CA ARG A 635 28.29 -25.29 16.55
C ARG A 635 27.02 -25.96 15.99
N GLU A 636 26.06 -26.36 16.82
CA GLU A 636 24.85 -27.04 16.35
C GLU A 636 23.92 -26.15 15.51
N HIS A 637 24.08 -24.81 15.58
CA HIS A 637 23.31 -23.84 14.78
C HIS A 637 24.08 -23.30 13.56
N GLN A 638 25.41 -23.35 13.55
CA GLN A 638 26.23 -22.93 12.40
C GLN A 638 25.97 -23.81 11.16
N ALA A 639 25.54 -25.07 11.35
CA ALA A 639 25.21 -26.00 10.27
C ALA A 639 24.01 -25.57 9.39
N ASN A 640 23.11 -24.70 9.87
CA ASN A 640 21.96 -24.23 9.08
C ASN A 640 22.32 -23.05 8.16
N ILE A 641 23.23 -22.17 8.57
CA ILE A 641 23.79 -21.11 7.70
C ILE A 641 24.53 -21.75 6.51
N ILE A 642 25.21 -22.88 6.76
CA ILE A 642 25.99 -23.65 5.78
C ILE A 642 25.12 -24.31 4.69
N ILE A 643 23.85 -24.64 4.96
CA ILE A 643 22.96 -25.26 3.97
C ILE A 643 22.34 -24.19 3.06
N GLU A 644 22.00 -23.01 3.58
CA GLU A 644 21.39 -21.94 2.77
C GLU A 644 22.40 -21.28 1.80
N GLU A 645 23.66 -21.09 2.19
CA GLU A 645 24.66 -20.49 1.30
C GLU A 645 25.13 -21.44 0.17
N GLN A 646 25.23 -22.76 0.44
CA GLN A 646 25.57 -23.74 -0.59
C GLN A 646 24.45 -23.90 -1.63
N GLU A 647 23.17 -23.82 -1.24
CA GLU A 647 22.04 -23.85 -2.19
C GLU A 647 21.96 -22.59 -3.06
N VAL A 648 22.42 -21.42 -2.56
CA VAL A 648 22.45 -20.16 -3.31
C VAL A 648 23.63 -20.11 -4.32
N GLU A 649 24.80 -20.64 -3.97
CA GLU A 649 25.93 -20.78 -4.92
C GLU A 649 25.64 -21.82 -6.02
N LEU A 650 24.95 -22.91 -5.70
CA LEU A 650 24.54 -23.92 -6.69
C LEU A 650 23.43 -23.41 -7.63
N ALA A 651 22.58 -22.48 -7.18
CA ALA A 651 21.50 -21.89 -7.98
C ALA A 651 21.98 -20.79 -8.97
N THR A 652 23.22 -20.32 -8.86
CA THR A 652 23.76 -19.22 -9.69
C THR A 652 24.70 -19.68 -10.81
N GLN A 653 24.92 -20.99 -10.97
CA GLN A 653 25.69 -21.53 -12.09
C GLN A 653 24.82 -21.79 -13.33
N PRO A 654 25.28 -21.44 -14.56
CA PRO A 654 24.55 -21.73 -15.77
C PRO A 654 24.63 -23.23 -16.12
N ASN A 655 23.48 -23.90 -16.14
CA ASN A 655 23.29 -25.30 -16.51
C ASN A 655 24.02 -25.69 -17.81
N PHE A 656 24.84 -26.74 -17.75
CA PHE A 656 25.12 -27.63 -18.88
C PHE A 656 24.58 -29.04 -18.56
N GLU A 657 24.12 -29.70 -19.62
CA GLU A 657 23.18 -30.82 -19.68
C GLU A 657 23.67 -32.19 -19.14
N GLN A 658 22.68 -33.00 -18.69
CA GLN A 658 22.58 -34.50 -18.67
C GLN A 658 23.57 -35.27 -17.74
N GLU A 659 23.26 -36.37 -17.06
CA GLU A 659 22.43 -37.55 -17.36
C GLU A 659 21.75 -38.17 -16.10
N ALA A 660 20.69 -38.94 -16.35
CA ALA A 660 19.92 -39.69 -15.37
C ALA A 660 20.58 -41.02 -14.95
N VAL A 661 20.64 -41.30 -13.64
CA VAL A 661 20.74 -42.66 -13.10
C VAL A 661 19.81 -42.81 -11.90
N GLU A 662 18.75 -43.59 -12.08
CA GLU A 662 17.88 -44.06 -11.01
C GLU A 662 18.61 -45.09 -10.13
N THR A 663 18.64 -44.87 -8.82
CA THR A 663 18.66 -45.99 -7.86
C THR A 663 17.81 -45.65 -6.63
N LYS A 664 16.85 -46.54 -6.36
CA LYS A 664 15.96 -46.54 -5.19
C LYS A 664 16.68 -47.10 -3.96
N ALA A 665 16.57 -46.44 -2.80
CA ALA A 665 16.36 -47.10 -1.49
C ALA A 665 15.95 -46.10 -0.39
N ASN A 666 14.96 -46.52 0.40
CA ASN A 666 14.34 -45.92 1.59
C ASN A 666 15.36 -45.48 2.69
N SER A 667 15.09 -44.59 3.65
CA SER A 667 13.88 -44.35 4.46
C SER A 667 13.95 -43.04 5.27
N SER A 668 12.77 -42.48 5.56
CA SER A 668 12.38 -41.65 6.74
C SER A 668 13.02 -40.26 6.94
N LYS A 669 12.36 -39.22 6.42
CA LYS A 669 12.37 -37.82 6.92
C LYS A 669 10.91 -37.33 7.04
N PRO A 670 10.57 -36.43 7.99
CA PRO A 670 9.21 -35.95 8.18
C PRO A 670 8.78 -35.04 7.01
N GLN A 671 7.56 -35.24 6.52
CA GLN A 671 6.93 -34.44 5.48
C GLN A 671 6.59 -33.03 5.99
N ILE A 672 7.23 -32.01 5.40
CA ILE A 672 6.66 -30.66 5.25
C ILE A 672 6.45 -30.45 3.75
N SER A 673 5.25 -30.03 3.35
CA SER A 673 4.74 -30.19 1.99
C SER A 673 5.47 -29.32 0.95
N GLN A 674 6.21 -29.96 0.04
CA GLN A 674 6.77 -29.39 -1.20
C GLN A 674 5.71 -28.88 -2.21
N LYS A 675 4.42 -28.86 -1.84
CA LYS A 675 3.33 -28.51 -2.76
C LYS A 675 3.13 -27.00 -2.96
N ASN A 676 3.61 -26.16 -2.05
CA ASN A 676 3.47 -24.70 -2.17
C ASN A 676 4.62 -24.06 -2.96
N LEU A 677 5.86 -24.55 -2.87
CA LEU A 677 7.00 -23.93 -3.58
C LEU A 677 6.94 -24.07 -5.12
N LYS A 678 6.38 -25.17 -5.64
CA LYS A 678 6.27 -25.40 -7.09
C LYS A 678 5.21 -24.52 -7.79
N LEU A 679 4.23 -23.98 -7.06
CA LEU A 679 3.22 -23.10 -7.66
C LEU A 679 3.75 -21.66 -7.86
N TYR A 680 4.71 -21.22 -7.04
CA TYR A 680 5.29 -19.86 -7.12
C TYR A 680 6.37 -19.74 -8.21
N TYR A 681 7.12 -20.80 -8.49
CA TYR A 681 8.11 -20.82 -9.59
C TYR A 681 7.48 -20.74 -10.99
N LEU A 682 6.23 -21.18 -11.16
CA LEU A 682 5.49 -21.10 -12.43
C LEU A 682 4.92 -19.71 -12.74
N LEU A 683 4.98 -18.76 -11.79
CA LEU A 683 4.45 -17.39 -11.92
C LEU A 683 5.52 -16.29 -11.98
N GLY A 684 6.81 -16.62 -11.95
CA GLY A 684 7.90 -15.66 -12.17
C GLY A 684 8.08 -14.58 -11.08
N LEU A 685 7.64 -14.83 -9.84
CA LEU A 685 7.80 -13.91 -8.71
C LEU A 685 9.05 -14.25 -7.88
N GLY A 686 9.89 -13.24 -7.62
CA GLY A 686 11.12 -13.39 -6.82
C GLY A 686 10.86 -13.63 -5.33
N VAL A 687 11.79 -14.30 -4.65
CA VAL A 687 11.68 -14.79 -3.26
C VAL A 687 11.24 -13.71 -2.26
N GLY A 688 11.69 -12.47 -2.43
CA GLY A 688 11.29 -11.34 -1.58
C GLY A 688 9.80 -10.97 -1.68
N THR A 689 9.16 -11.15 -2.85
CA THR A 689 7.71 -10.90 -3.00
C THR A 689 6.86 -12.00 -2.38
N ALA A 690 7.34 -13.24 -2.37
CA ALA A 690 6.66 -14.34 -1.69
C ALA A 690 6.67 -14.18 -0.16
N LEU A 691 7.80 -13.72 0.41
CA LEU A 691 7.92 -13.44 1.84
C LEU A 691 7.09 -12.22 2.27
N LEU A 692 7.00 -11.18 1.45
CA LEU A 692 6.13 -10.03 1.69
C LEU A 692 4.64 -10.42 1.68
N ILE A 693 4.22 -11.32 0.79
CA ILE A 693 2.85 -11.85 0.74
C ILE A 693 2.55 -12.73 1.96
N ILE A 694 3.51 -13.54 2.42
CA ILE A 694 3.37 -14.36 3.65
C ILE A 694 3.30 -13.47 4.90
N TRP A 695 4.06 -12.36 4.94
CA TRP A 695 4.01 -11.37 6.02
C TRP A 695 2.68 -10.60 6.04
N LEU A 696 2.15 -10.22 4.88
CA LEU A 696 0.84 -9.57 4.74
C LEU A 696 -0.37 -10.50 4.99
N TRP A 697 -0.16 -11.83 4.99
CA TRP A 697 -1.23 -12.82 5.22
C TRP A 697 -1.26 -13.33 6.67
N LYS A 698 -0.22 -13.06 7.46
CA LYS A 698 -0.11 -13.43 8.89
C LYS A 698 -0.42 -12.27 9.87
N ARG A 699 -0.64 -11.05 9.37
CA ARG A 699 -1.25 -9.93 10.09
C ARG A 699 -2.66 -9.73 9.57
#